data_AF-A0A916CRF6-F1
#
_entry.id   AF-A0A916CRF6-F1
#
_cell.length_a   1.000
_cell.length_b   1.000
_cell.length_c   1.000
_cell.angle_alpha   90.00
_cell.angle_beta   90.00
_cell.angle_gamma   90.00
#
_symmetry.space_group_name_H-M   'P 1'
#
loop_
_entity.id
_entity.type
_entity.pdbx_description
1 polymer ?
#
loop_
_entity_poly.entity_id
_entity_poly.type
_entity_poly.pdbx_seq_one_letter_code
_entity_poly.pdbx_strand_id
1 'polypeptide(L)'
;LYQSPAGPIAVIDVIYGLRTEIASSGNDFFAHKTGFTRKSLAAALRLAGFQFVFSRTGNLEVTAVAFKNQPGARDASLLNLAGDFTAEPDPTRRPNADPAIESANLKSRGNELLSKGKLDEAADCYRQAISLNPRHAEAHLNLGFVLREQGLHDDAARSLRQAIQINPELEDAFYILGAIAEEQGNFQAAIEYLSKAIELNPTFEVARRDLCRALYRGGQYESAEKTIEKGMSLNPNNADFHYYLGNLRMHEKQFERAIACYEKALALRPDYAEVHSNIGKALMELGRYEESISWYRKALALDPDAVGVEAVDCLMFARSYQNDFTPDLYLTEARRYGEMVMAKARPYQDWTADPAAQALRVGMVSADFLSHPVGYFLESVLAHLKSPRLELVAYPTVAEEDDLTARIRPCFSAWHPIDNLGDEAAARRIHDDGIHILIDLSGHTSHNRLPVFAWKPAPLQVTWLGYFASTGVPGMDYLLADRTSVPESDQAHFTEKIWYLPDTRLCFTPPTAVDKLKPAMLPARRNGYLTFGCFQNLSKLNDGVLAVWGRIFKALPQARLKLQCKQMDDPAAREALLQRFSRAGIASERVKISGPVFREAYLAAHAEIDAILDTFPYPGGTTTCEALWMGVPTLTLAGNTLLSRQGASLLACAGLEDWVAHDEAEYIAKAVALAGDIDRLAQLRAGLREKVLASPLFDAPRFAANLEKALLEMWRLHAGGK
;
A
#
# COMPACT_ATOMS: atom_id res chain seq x y z
N LEU A 1 3.48 65.48 -32.79
CA LEU A 1 2.44 64.64 -33.43
C LEU A 1 2.74 63.19 -33.07
N TYR A 2 1.98 62.61 -32.14
CA TYR A 2 2.16 61.23 -31.66
C TYR A 2 1.40 60.26 -32.59
N GLN A 3 2.03 59.18 -33.04
CA GLN A 3 1.39 58.10 -33.81
C GLN A 3 1.17 56.87 -32.92
N SER A 4 -0.06 56.37 -32.91
CA SER A 4 -0.49 55.11 -32.26
C SER A 4 -0.72 54.03 -33.33
N PRO A 5 -0.52 52.73 -33.02
CA PRO A 5 -0.76 51.60 -33.94
C PRO A 5 -2.21 51.40 -34.42
N ALA A 6 -3.19 52.16 -33.90
CA ALA A 6 -4.61 51.98 -34.22
C ALA A 6 -5.14 52.88 -35.36
N GLY A 7 -4.27 53.58 -36.09
CA GLY A 7 -4.68 54.51 -37.16
C GLY A 7 -4.98 55.94 -36.65
N PRO A 8 -5.22 56.90 -37.56
CA PRO A 8 -5.49 58.29 -37.19
C PRO A 8 -6.82 58.41 -36.44
N ILE A 9 -6.79 58.99 -35.24
CA ILE A 9 -8.01 59.33 -34.49
C ILE A 9 -8.73 60.45 -35.26
N ALA A 10 -9.84 60.11 -35.90
CA ALA A 10 -10.73 61.08 -36.52
C ALA A 10 -11.52 61.86 -35.45
N VAL A 11 -11.64 63.17 -35.65
CA VAL A 11 -12.44 64.11 -34.84
C VAL A 11 -13.92 63.87 -35.10
N ILE A 12 -14.71 63.61 -34.03
CA ILE A 12 -16.19 63.73 -33.84
C ILE A 12 -16.66 62.56 -32.93
N ASP A 13 -17.26 62.76 -31.76
CA ASP A 13 -18.49 63.50 -31.44
C ASP A 13 -18.45 64.12 -30.02
N VAL A 14 -18.90 65.39 -29.89
CA VAL A 14 -19.81 65.99 -28.88
C VAL A 14 -19.69 67.52 -28.99
N ILE A 15 -20.35 68.13 -29.99
CA ILE A 15 -20.74 69.55 -29.98
C ILE A 15 -22.12 69.66 -30.66
N TYR A 16 -23.18 69.43 -29.89
CA TYR A 16 -24.51 69.91 -30.25
C TYR A 16 -25.00 70.80 -29.11
N GLY A 17 -24.99 72.13 -29.33
CA GLY A 17 -25.68 73.06 -28.43
C GLY A 17 -25.17 74.50 -28.31
N LEU A 18 -23.92 74.84 -28.67
CA LEU A 18 -23.35 76.17 -28.36
C LEU A 18 -22.50 76.75 -29.50
N ARG A 19 -23.08 76.91 -30.70
CA ARG A 19 -22.36 77.44 -31.88
C ARG A 19 -22.11 78.96 -31.88
N THR A 20 -22.73 79.75 -31.01
CA THR A 20 -22.61 81.22 -31.06
C THR A 20 -21.69 81.82 -29.99
N GLU A 21 -21.38 81.11 -28.90
CA GLU A 21 -20.54 81.64 -27.81
C GLU A 21 -19.06 81.19 -27.89
N ILE A 22 -18.78 80.08 -28.56
CA ILE A 22 -17.41 79.54 -28.68
C ILE A 22 -16.58 80.29 -29.75
N ALA A 23 -17.23 80.91 -30.73
CA ALA A 23 -16.54 81.57 -31.85
C ALA A 23 -15.90 82.93 -31.52
N SER A 24 -16.15 83.51 -30.34
CA SER A 24 -15.77 84.91 -30.03
C SER A 24 -14.78 85.08 -28.87
N SER A 25 -14.24 83.99 -28.30
CA SER A 25 -13.47 84.05 -27.04
C SER A 25 -12.00 83.62 -27.10
N GLY A 26 -11.46 83.25 -28.27
CA GLY A 26 -10.01 83.02 -28.43
C GLY A 26 -9.40 81.92 -27.55
N ASN A 27 -10.23 81.00 -27.04
CA ASN A 27 -9.81 79.92 -26.15
C ASN A 27 -9.86 78.56 -26.89
N ASP A 28 -8.81 77.75 -26.71
CA ASP A 28 -8.76 76.37 -27.19
C ASP A 28 -9.51 75.46 -26.20
N PHE A 29 -10.62 74.86 -26.62
CA PHE A 29 -11.38 73.90 -25.82
C PHE A 29 -11.38 72.52 -26.47
N PHE A 30 -11.43 71.45 -25.66
CA PHE A 30 -11.55 70.08 -26.17
C PHE A 30 -12.57 69.29 -25.35
N ALA A 31 -13.52 68.66 -26.04
CA ALA A 31 -14.49 67.73 -25.48
C ALA A 31 -14.50 66.43 -26.31
N HIS A 32 -14.34 65.28 -25.64
CA HIS A 32 -14.22 64.00 -26.35
C HIS A 32 -14.79 62.85 -25.52
N LYS A 33 -15.39 61.87 -26.22
CA LYS A 33 -15.92 60.61 -25.70
C LYS A 33 -15.00 59.46 -26.14
N THR A 34 -14.44 58.67 -25.22
CA THR A 34 -13.42 57.66 -25.58
C THR A 34 -13.56 56.34 -24.83
N GLY A 35 -12.96 55.27 -25.38
CA GLY A 35 -12.69 54.01 -24.70
C GLY A 35 -11.42 54.00 -23.83
N PHE A 36 -10.88 55.16 -23.46
CA PHE A 36 -9.77 55.25 -22.50
C PHE A 36 -10.28 55.23 -21.05
N THR A 37 -9.43 54.80 -20.12
CA THR A 37 -9.67 55.08 -18.69
C THR A 37 -9.52 56.59 -18.43
N ARG A 38 -10.25 57.11 -17.43
CA ARG A 38 -10.18 58.52 -16.99
C ARG A 38 -8.74 59.03 -16.85
N LYS A 39 -7.87 58.22 -16.26
CA LYS A 39 -6.46 58.52 -16.00
C LYS A 39 -5.64 58.73 -17.28
N SER A 40 -5.76 57.83 -18.24
CA SER A 40 -5.04 57.91 -19.52
C SER A 40 -5.47 59.11 -20.37
N LEU A 41 -6.78 59.43 -20.37
CA LEU A 41 -7.31 60.59 -21.09
C LEU A 41 -6.82 61.91 -20.47
N ALA A 42 -6.87 62.04 -19.15
CA ALA A 42 -6.39 63.24 -18.47
C ALA A 42 -4.88 63.47 -18.65
N ALA A 43 -4.08 62.39 -18.66
CA ALA A 43 -2.64 62.48 -18.93
C ALA A 43 -2.33 62.98 -20.35
N ALA A 44 -3.04 62.46 -21.36
CA ALA A 44 -2.87 62.90 -22.74
C ALA A 44 -3.24 64.38 -22.95
N LEU A 45 -4.32 64.85 -22.32
CA LEU A 45 -4.74 66.25 -22.38
C LEU A 45 -3.73 67.19 -21.70
N ARG A 46 -3.13 66.78 -20.58
CA ARG A 46 -2.06 67.56 -19.94
C ARG A 46 -0.79 67.63 -20.79
N LEU A 47 -0.41 66.53 -21.43
CA LEU A 47 0.71 66.51 -22.39
C LEU A 47 0.46 67.44 -23.59
N ALA A 48 -0.79 67.61 -23.99
CA ALA A 48 -1.20 68.56 -25.02
C ALA A 48 -1.29 70.02 -24.54
N GLY A 49 -0.96 70.29 -23.27
CA GLY A 49 -0.86 71.64 -22.70
C GLY A 49 -2.12 72.15 -22.00
N PHE A 50 -3.12 71.30 -21.73
CA PHE A 50 -4.30 71.68 -20.95
C PHE A 50 -4.03 71.54 -19.45
N GLN A 51 -4.29 72.59 -18.66
CA GLN A 51 -3.96 72.63 -17.23
C GLN A 51 -5.12 72.16 -16.34
N PHE A 52 -6.37 72.44 -16.73
CA PHE A 52 -7.57 72.10 -15.96
C PHE A 52 -8.39 71.07 -16.71
N VAL A 53 -8.43 69.83 -16.22
CA VAL A 53 -9.13 68.71 -16.86
C VAL A 53 -10.23 68.18 -15.94
N PHE A 54 -11.41 68.03 -16.52
CA PHE A 54 -12.67 67.75 -15.86
C PHE A 54 -13.34 66.59 -16.58
N SER A 55 -13.76 65.52 -15.90
CA SER A 55 -14.24 64.32 -16.59
C SER A 55 -15.22 63.48 -15.78
N ARG A 56 -16.12 62.79 -16.48
CA ARG A 56 -17.06 61.80 -15.93
C ARG A 56 -16.93 60.44 -16.59
N THR A 57 -17.29 59.40 -15.85
CA THR A 57 -17.36 58.02 -16.32
C THR A 57 -18.82 57.58 -16.34
N GLY A 58 -19.32 57.15 -17.50
CA GLY A 58 -20.57 56.41 -17.63
C GLY A 58 -20.32 54.90 -17.68
N ASN A 59 -21.37 54.10 -17.82
CA ASN A 59 -21.31 52.62 -17.70
C ASN A 59 -20.23 51.94 -18.58
N LEU A 60 -19.81 52.55 -19.70
CA LEU A 60 -18.70 52.03 -20.54
C LEU A 60 -17.88 53.15 -21.25
N GLU A 61 -18.06 54.42 -20.89
CA GLU A 61 -17.51 55.55 -21.66
C GLU A 61 -17.02 56.69 -20.76
N VAL A 62 -15.92 57.34 -21.13
CA VAL A 62 -15.40 58.53 -20.42
C VAL A 62 -15.59 59.78 -21.28
N THR A 63 -16.14 60.83 -20.67
CA THR A 63 -16.25 62.19 -21.25
C THR A 63 -15.36 63.15 -20.48
N ALA A 64 -14.57 63.98 -21.16
CA ALA A 64 -13.75 65.01 -20.53
C ALA A 64 -13.89 66.38 -21.20
N VAL A 65 -13.76 67.44 -20.40
CA VAL A 65 -13.67 68.86 -20.79
C VAL A 65 -12.34 69.39 -20.23
N ALA A 66 -11.55 70.07 -21.05
CA ALA A 66 -10.24 70.57 -20.64
C ALA A 66 -9.99 72.02 -21.05
N PHE A 67 -9.33 72.77 -20.17
CA PHE A 67 -8.97 74.17 -20.34
C PHE A 67 -7.46 74.38 -20.18
N LYS A 68 -6.84 75.16 -21.06
CA LYS A 68 -5.44 75.56 -20.91
C LYS A 68 -5.23 76.57 -19.78
N ASN A 69 -6.24 77.40 -19.51
CA ASN A 69 -6.27 78.41 -18.46
C ASN A 69 -7.42 78.13 -17.47
N GLN A 70 -7.41 78.79 -16.31
CA GLN A 70 -8.44 78.59 -15.29
C GLN A 70 -9.82 79.00 -15.83
N PRO A 71 -10.85 78.13 -15.74
CA PRO A 71 -12.17 78.43 -16.29
C PRO A 71 -12.83 79.58 -15.52
N GLY A 72 -13.44 80.51 -16.27
CA GLY A 72 -14.13 81.67 -15.73
C GLY A 72 -15.65 81.49 -15.65
N ALA A 73 -16.36 82.51 -15.16
CA ALA A 73 -17.82 82.45 -14.97
C ALA A 73 -18.63 82.20 -16.27
N ARG A 74 -18.06 82.50 -17.44
CA ARG A 74 -18.68 82.26 -18.75
C ARG A 74 -18.57 80.80 -19.21
N ASP A 75 -17.74 79.98 -18.57
CA ASP A 75 -17.48 78.58 -18.94
C ASP A 75 -18.37 77.58 -18.17
N ALA A 76 -19.30 78.10 -17.35
CA ALA A 76 -20.17 77.30 -16.48
C ALA A 76 -21.05 76.28 -17.24
N SER A 77 -21.46 76.62 -18.47
CA SER A 77 -22.24 75.71 -19.33
C SER A 77 -21.41 74.51 -19.82
N LEU A 78 -20.13 74.71 -20.12
CA LEU A 78 -19.19 73.65 -20.50
C LEU A 78 -18.81 72.76 -19.31
N LEU A 79 -18.68 73.36 -18.13
CA LEU A 79 -18.47 72.62 -16.89
C LEU A 79 -19.69 71.75 -16.53
N ASN A 80 -20.91 72.24 -16.75
CA ASN A 80 -22.14 71.47 -16.55
C ASN A 80 -22.27 70.25 -17.48
N LEU A 81 -21.69 70.30 -18.69
CA LEU A 81 -21.63 69.15 -19.61
C LEU A 81 -20.79 67.98 -19.04
N ALA A 82 -19.85 68.26 -18.13
CA ALA A 82 -18.97 67.27 -17.51
C ALA A 82 -19.51 66.68 -16.19
N GLY A 83 -20.59 67.21 -15.60
CA GLY A 83 -21.18 66.73 -14.34
C GLY A 83 -20.36 67.06 -13.08
N ASP A 84 -20.87 66.65 -11.90
CA ASP A 84 -20.29 66.99 -10.58
C ASP A 84 -18.83 66.53 -10.41
N PHE A 85 -17.98 67.46 -9.95
CA PHE A 85 -16.53 67.35 -10.02
C PHE A 85 -15.83 66.66 -8.85
N THR A 86 -14.71 66.01 -9.19
CA THR A 86 -13.50 65.95 -8.36
C THR A 86 -12.34 66.55 -9.15
N ALA A 87 -11.67 67.58 -8.60
CA ALA A 87 -10.43 68.10 -9.17
C ALA A 87 -9.36 67.01 -9.13
N GLU A 88 -8.67 66.75 -10.25
CA GLU A 88 -7.54 65.82 -10.24
C GLU A 88 -6.32 66.47 -9.57
N PRO A 89 -5.72 65.84 -8.54
CA PRO A 89 -4.67 66.45 -7.73
C PRO A 89 -3.32 66.59 -8.46
N ASP A 90 -2.56 67.60 -8.01
CA ASP A 90 -1.20 67.97 -8.41
C ASP A 90 -0.20 66.79 -8.39
N PRO A 91 0.47 66.47 -9.51
CA PRO A 91 1.40 65.34 -9.63
C PRO A 91 2.77 65.55 -8.96
N THR A 92 3.03 66.71 -8.34
CA THR A 92 4.24 66.93 -7.54
C THR A 92 4.14 66.39 -6.10
N ARG A 93 2.94 65.97 -5.68
CA ARG A 93 2.75 65.08 -4.53
C ARG A 93 2.78 63.63 -5.01
N ARG A 94 3.80 62.85 -4.60
CA ARG A 94 3.71 61.38 -4.69
C ARG A 94 2.44 60.96 -3.94
N PRO A 95 1.44 60.35 -4.60
CA PRO A 95 0.36 59.74 -3.86
C PRO A 95 0.97 58.56 -3.11
N ASN A 96 0.73 58.46 -1.81
CA ASN A 96 0.76 57.15 -1.17
C ASN A 96 -0.10 56.25 -2.07
N ALA A 97 0.50 55.26 -2.72
CA ALA A 97 -0.25 54.28 -3.50
C ALA A 97 -1.31 53.72 -2.54
N ASP A 98 -2.57 53.67 -3.00
CA ASP A 98 -3.62 53.03 -2.23
C ASP A 98 -3.12 51.62 -1.86
N PRO A 99 -2.93 51.32 -0.55
CA PRO A 99 -2.37 50.03 -0.13
C PRO A 99 -3.17 48.84 -0.69
N ALA A 100 -4.46 49.02 -0.99
CA ALA A 100 -5.28 47.99 -1.62
C ALA A 100 -4.88 47.74 -3.09
N ILE A 101 -4.60 48.79 -3.86
CA ILE A 101 -4.15 48.69 -5.26
C ILE A 101 -2.75 48.09 -5.32
N GLU A 102 -1.86 48.54 -4.44
CA GLU A 102 -0.50 48.00 -4.36
C GLU A 102 -0.49 46.53 -3.91
N SER A 103 -1.34 46.17 -2.94
CA SER A 103 -1.59 44.79 -2.53
C SER A 103 -2.09 43.92 -3.70
N ALA A 104 -3.03 44.42 -4.51
CA ALA A 104 -3.51 43.72 -5.71
C ALA A 104 -2.41 43.52 -6.76
N ASN A 105 -1.56 44.52 -6.99
CA ASN A 105 -0.42 44.43 -7.92
C ASN A 105 0.61 43.40 -7.44
N LEU A 106 0.92 43.39 -6.15
CA LEU A 106 1.84 42.43 -5.54
C LEU A 106 1.30 40.99 -5.65
N LYS A 107 0.00 40.77 -5.43
CA LYS A 107 -0.63 39.47 -5.69
C LYS A 107 -0.46 39.05 -7.15
N SER A 108 -0.76 39.93 -8.10
CA SER A 108 -0.62 39.62 -9.53
C SER A 108 0.82 39.29 -9.92
N ARG A 109 1.81 39.99 -9.35
CA ARG A 109 3.22 39.67 -9.51
C ARG A 109 3.58 38.32 -8.90
N GLY A 110 3.05 38.01 -7.72
CA GLY A 110 3.19 36.70 -7.09
C GLY A 110 2.69 35.58 -8.00
N ASN A 111 1.53 35.76 -8.64
CA ASN A 111 0.98 34.78 -9.59
C ASN A 111 1.91 34.56 -10.79
N GLU A 112 2.54 35.61 -11.31
CA GLU A 112 3.50 35.52 -12.41
C GLU A 112 4.79 34.79 -12.00
N LEU A 113 5.24 34.97 -10.76
CA LEU A 113 6.40 34.25 -10.24
C LEU A 113 6.09 32.78 -9.99
N LEU A 114 4.88 32.50 -9.48
CA LEU A 114 4.38 31.14 -9.28
C LEU A 114 4.31 30.36 -10.59
N SER A 115 3.82 30.96 -11.68
CA SER A 115 3.79 30.29 -12.99
C SER A 115 5.18 30.01 -13.58
N LYS A 116 6.22 30.68 -13.05
CA LYS A 116 7.64 30.43 -13.38
C LYS A 116 8.32 29.46 -12.39
N GLY A 117 7.60 28.88 -11.43
CA GLY A 117 8.13 27.98 -10.41
C GLY A 117 8.97 28.67 -9.32
N LYS A 118 8.94 30.00 -9.23
CA LYS A 118 9.70 30.78 -8.24
C LYS A 118 8.92 30.90 -6.93
N LEU A 119 8.83 29.80 -6.19
CA LEU A 119 7.98 29.68 -4.99
C LEU A 119 8.33 30.71 -3.90
N ASP A 120 9.61 30.87 -3.57
CA ASP A 120 10.04 31.82 -2.52
C ASP A 120 9.69 33.27 -2.87
N GLU A 121 10.01 33.71 -4.10
CA GLU A 121 9.73 35.06 -4.57
C GLU A 121 8.21 35.32 -4.64
N ALA A 122 7.42 34.30 -5.01
CA ALA A 122 5.96 34.38 -5.03
C ALA A 122 5.39 34.54 -3.61
N ALA A 123 5.87 33.72 -2.65
CA ALA A 123 5.47 33.80 -1.24
C ALA A 123 5.76 35.19 -0.66
N ASP A 124 6.93 35.77 -0.96
CA ASP A 124 7.28 37.13 -0.51
C ASP A 124 6.35 38.20 -1.09
N CYS A 125 5.99 38.10 -2.37
CA CYS A 125 5.02 39.01 -2.98
C CYS A 125 3.65 38.93 -2.27
N TYR A 126 3.18 37.72 -1.93
CA TYR A 126 1.91 37.57 -1.20
C TYR A 126 2.00 38.07 0.25
N ARG A 127 3.11 37.82 0.97
CA ARG A 127 3.32 38.39 2.32
C ARG A 127 3.31 39.91 2.30
N GLN A 128 3.95 40.53 1.31
CA GLN A 128 3.91 41.98 1.11
C GLN A 128 2.49 42.45 0.79
N ALA A 129 1.76 41.76 -0.09
CA ALA A 129 0.37 42.07 -0.39
C ALA A 129 -0.50 42.03 0.89
N ILE A 130 -0.34 41.01 1.73
CA ILE A 130 -1.05 40.86 3.01
C ILE A 130 -0.64 41.96 4.00
N SER A 131 0.63 42.36 4.03
CA SER A 131 1.08 43.44 4.92
C SER A 131 0.44 44.79 4.60
N LEU A 132 0.19 45.06 3.30
CA LEU A 132 -0.48 46.27 2.83
C LEU A 132 -2.01 46.20 2.98
N ASN A 133 -2.58 44.99 2.86
CA ASN A 133 -4.00 44.74 3.08
C ASN A 133 -4.20 43.39 3.79
N PRO A 134 -4.29 43.37 5.13
CA PRO A 134 -4.49 42.14 5.88
C PRO A 134 -5.79 41.40 5.56
N ARG A 135 -6.78 42.10 4.97
CA ARG A 135 -8.07 41.54 4.53
C ARG A 135 -8.08 41.14 3.05
N HIS A 136 -6.92 40.92 2.43
CA HIS A 136 -6.83 40.44 1.05
C HIS A 136 -6.92 38.90 0.99
N ALA A 137 -8.15 38.37 0.88
CA ALA A 137 -8.40 36.93 0.95
C ALA A 137 -7.63 36.11 -0.12
N GLU A 138 -7.59 36.58 -1.38
CA GLU A 138 -6.87 35.90 -2.47
C GLU A 138 -5.36 35.85 -2.25
N ALA A 139 -4.75 36.88 -1.63
CA ALA A 139 -3.33 36.86 -1.31
C ALA A 139 -3.02 35.83 -0.20
N HIS A 140 -3.91 35.68 0.79
CA HIS A 140 -3.81 34.62 1.80
C HIS A 140 -4.00 33.22 1.20
N LEU A 141 -4.95 33.05 0.27
CA LEU A 141 -5.15 31.80 -0.48
C LEU A 141 -3.88 31.41 -1.26
N ASN A 142 -3.34 32.35 -2.05
CA ASN A 142 -2.17 32.06 -2.89
C ASN A 142 -0.90 31.85 -2.06
N LEU A 143 -0.75 32.56 -0.94
CA LEU A 143 0.32 32.29 0.03
C LEU A 143 0.17 30.88 0.61
N GLY A 144 -1.06 30.50 1.01
CA GLY A 144 -1.37 29.17 1.50
C GLY A 144 -1.03 28.05 0.52
N PHE A 145 -1.39 28.24 -0.75
CA PHE A 145 -1.03 27.32 -1.84
C PHE A 145 0.49 27.15 -1.96
N VAL A 146 1.25 28.25 -2.05
CA VAL A 146 2.71 28.19 -2.21
C VAL A 146 3.40 27.56 -1.02
N LEU A 147 2.96 27.87 0.21
CA LEU A 147 3.53 27.29 1.42
C LEU A 147 3.30 25.77 1.48
N ARG A 148 2.16 25.27 0.99
CA ARG A 148 1.92 23.83 0.85
C ARG A 148 2.90 23.20 -0.12
N GLU A 149 3.11 23.80 -1.30
CA GLU A 149 4.10 23.30 -2.28
C GLU A 149 5.54 23.31 -1.74
N GLN A 150 5.83 24.16 -0.74
CA GLN A 150 7.10 24.19 -0.01
C GLN A 150 7.17 23.17 1.15
N GLY A 151 6.11 22.42 1.42
CA GLY A 151 6.00 21.48 2.55
C GLY A 151 5.74 22.14 3.91
N LEU A 152 5.47 23.45 3.94
CA LEU A 152 5.20 24.23 5.17
C LEU A 152 3.70 24.16 5.53
N HIS A 153 3.23 22.96 5.86
CA HIS A 153 1.80 22.64 6.00
C HIS A 153 1.08 23.48 7.07
N ASP A 154 1.71 23.73 8.22
CA ASP A 154 1.11 24.51 9.31
C ASP A 154 0.97 26.00 8.92
N ASP A 155 1.96 26.55 8.22
CA ASP A 155 1.95 27.94 7.75
C ASP A 155 0.92 28.12 6.63
N ALA A 156 0.85 27.14 5.73
CA ALA A 156 -0.15 27.06 4.69
C ALA A 156 -1.56 27.06 5.29
N ALA A 157 -1.84 26.14 6.23
CA ALA A 157 -3.13 26.03 6.88
C ALA A 157 -3.51 27.30 7.65
N ARG A 158 -2.56 27.97 8.31
CA ARG A 158 -2.80 29.27 8.97
C ARG A 158 -3.24 30.35 7.98
N SER A 159 -2.55 30.47 6.85
CA SER A 159 -2.86 31.46 5.80
C SER A 159 -4.23 31.16 5.17
N LEU A 160 -4.53 29.91 4.86
CA LEU A 160 -5.82 29.50 4.28
C LEU A 160 -6.99 29.73 5.24
N ARG A 161 -6.81 29.48 6.55
CA ARG A 161 -7.84 29.80 7.56
C ARG A 161 -8.13 31.30 7.63
N GLN A 162 -7.12 32.16 7.45
CA GLN A 162 -7.33 33.60 7.32
C GLN A 162 -8.10 33.93 6.04
N ALA A 163 -7.76 33.30 4.91
CA ALA A 163 -8.48 33.49 3.64
C ALA A 163 -9.99 33.22 3.79
N ILE A 164 -10.37 32.08 4.37
CA ILE A 164 -11.80 31.71 4.57
C ILE A 164 -12.49 32.56 5.65
N GLN A 165 -11.74 33.08 6.64
CA GLN A 165 -12.30 34.01 7.63
C GLN A 165 -12.65 35.36 6.98
N ILE A 166 -11.87 35.79 5.99
CA ILE A 166 -12.10 37.03 5.25
C ILE A 166 -13.17 36.85 4.18
N ASN A 167 -13.10 35.76 3.41
CA ASN A 167 -14.06 35.38 2.38
C ASN A 167 -14.44 33.89 2.50
N PRO A 168 -15.59 33.57 3.10
CA PRO A 168 -16.07 32.19 3.28
C PRO A 168 -16.51 31.49 1.99
N GLU A 169 -16.52 32.17 0.84
CA GLU A 169 -16.93 31.61 -0.46
C GLU A 169 -15.75 31.12 -1.31
N LEU A 170 -14.52 31.07 -0.76
CA LEU A 170 -13.34 30.57 -1.46
C LEU A 170 -13.26 29.04 -1.42
N GLU A 171 -13.84 28.36 -2.41
CA GLU A 171 -13.81 26.89 -2.51
C GLU A 171 -12.38 26.32 -2.59
N ASP A 172 -11.47 27.02 -3.26
CA ASP A 172 -10.05 26.61 -3.39
C ASP A 172 -9.35 26.59 -2.03
N ALA A 173 -9.69 27.53 -1.14
CA ALA A 173 -9.10 27.57 0.20
C ALA A 173 -9.51 26.35 1.04
N PHE A 174 -10.78 25.95 0.94
CA PHE A 174 -11.29 24.73 1.54
C PHE A 174 -10.67 23.48 0.92
N TYR A 175 -10.55 23.44 -0.41
CA TYR A 175 -9.91 22.33 -1.11
C TYR A 175 -8.46 22.11 -0.63
N ILE A 176 -7.64 23.16 -0.59
CA ILE A 176 -6.24 23.06 -0.17
C ILE A 176 -6.13 22.70 1.32
N LEU A 177 -6.98 23.24 2.19
CA LEU A 177 -7.05 22.81 3.59
C LEU A 177 -7.39 21.33 3.73
N GLY A 178 -8.31 20.83 2.88
CA GLY A 178 -8.64 19.41 2.79
C GLY A 178 -7.46 18.54 2.37
N ALA A 179 -6.71 18.98 1.34
CA ALA A 179 -5.51 18.30 0.89
C ALA A 179 -4.41 18.24 1.98
N ILE A 180 -4.16 19.36 2.67
CA ILE A 180 -3.20 19.41 3.79
C ILE A 180 -3.63 18.47 4.92
N ALA A 181 -4.92 18.47 5.27
CA ALA A 181 -5.45 17.58 6.30
C ALA A 181 -5.27 16.11 5.93
N GLU A 182 -5.44 15.75 4.64
CA GLU A 182 -5.19 14.40 4.15
C GLU A 182 -3.70 14.03 4.22
N GLU A 183 -2.79 14.93 3.82
CA GLU A 183 -1.34 14.75 3.93
C GLU A 183 -0.88 14.55 5.38
N GLN A 184 -1.60 15.13 6.34
CA GLN A 184 -1.39 14.94 7.78
C GLN A 184 -2.09 13.70 8.34
N GLY A 185 -2.81 12.92 7.53
CA GLY A 185 -3.58 11.75 7.95
C GLY A 185 -4.85 12.08 8.75
N ASN A 186 -5.24 13.36 8.85
CA ASN A 186 -6.47 13.79 9.52
C ASN A 186 -7.66 13.71 8.56
N PHE A 187 -8.13 12.48 8.30
CA PHE A 187 -9.20 12.23 7.34
C PHE A 187 -10.52 12.92 7.73
N GLN A 188 -10.81 13.09 9.02
CA GLN A 188 -12.02 13.76 9.46
C GLN A 188 -12.01 15.25 9.07
N ALA A 189 -10.91 15.96 9.32
CA ALA A 189 -10.77 17.34 8.87
C ALA A 189 -10.74 17.46 7.34
N ALA A 190 -10.11 16.50 6.64
CA ALA A 190 -10.12 16.45 5.18
C ALA A 190 -11.55 16.33 4.63
N ILE A 191 -12.36 15.43 5.19
CA ILE A 191 -13.77 15.24 4.82
C ILE A 191 -14.57 16.53 5.01
N GLU A 192 -14.41 17.21 6.15
CA GLU A 192 -15.12 18.46 6.45
C GLU A 192 -14.78 19.57 5.44
N TYR A 193 -13.49 19.81 5.20
CA TYR A 193 -13.05 20.84 4.28
C TYR A 193 -13.41 20.53 2.82
N LEU A 194 -13.20 19.29 2.37
CA LEU A 194 -13.55 18.88 1.00
C LEU A 194 -15.06 18.90 0.78
N SER A 195 -15.86 18.52 1.80
CA SER A 195 -17.32 18.64 1.75
C SER A 195 -17.75 20.10 1.57
N LYS A 196 -17.07 21.05 2.24
CA LYS A 196 -17.38 22.47 2.08
C LYS A 196 -16.99 23.00 0.70
N ALA A 197 -15.84 22.57 0.15
CA ALA A 197 -15.43 22.93 -1.20
C ALA A 197 -16.46 22.49 -2.26
N ILE A 198 -17.00 21.27 -2.15
CA ILE A 198 -18.03 20.78 -3.09
C ILE A 198 -19.43 21.39 -2.86
N GLU A 199 -19.71 21.91 -1.66
CA GLU A 199 -20.95 22.63 -1.36
C GLU A 199 -20.94 23.99 -2.07
N LEU A 200 -19.82 24.70 -2.00
CA LEU A 200 -19.59 25.99 -2.67
C LEU A 200 -19.53 25.82 -4.20
N ASN A 201 -18.88 24.76 -4.67
CA ASN A 201 -18.76 24.44 -6.10
C ASN A 201 -19.13 22.97 -6.37
N PRO A 202 -20.41 22.68 -6.68
CA PRO A 202 -20.88 21.31 -6.93
C PRO A 202 -20.24 20.60 -8.13
N THR A 203 -19.62 21.33 -9.05
CA THR A 203 -18.92 20.76 -10.22
C THR A 203 -17.40 20.64 -10.00
N PHE A 204 -16.90 20.90 -8.78
CA PHE A 204 -15.48 20.77 -8.42
C PHE A 204 -15.05 19.30 -8.35
N GLU A 205 -14.77 18.72 -9.52
CA GLU A 205 -14.51 17.30 -9.70
C GLU A 205 -13.31 16.79 -8.91
N VAL A 206 -12.21 17.55 -8.89
CA VAL A 206 -10.98 17.19 -8.16
C VAL A 206 -11.24 17.12 -6.65
N ALA A 207 -11.94 18.10 -6.08
CA ALA A 207 -12.34 18.09 -4.68
C ALA A 207 -13.28 16.91 -4.36
N ARG A 208 -14.18 16.55 -5.29
CA ARG A 208 -15.06 15.39 -5.12
C ARG A 208 -14.30 14.06 -5.13
N ARG A 209 -13.33 13.90 -6.05
CA ARG A 209 -12.45 12.73 -6.08
C ARG A 209 -11.65 12.61 -4.79
N ASP A 210 -11.07 13.71 -4.33
CA ASP A 210 -10.27 13.72 -3.10
C ASP A 210 -11.15 13.46 -1.86
N LEU A 211 -12.42 13.91 -1.87
CA LEU A 211 -13.41 13.55 -0.85
C LEU A 211 -13.70 12.04 -0.86
N CYS A 212 -13.87 11.40 -2.03
CA CYS A 212 -14.01 9.95 -2.12
C CYS A 212 -12.82 9.22 -1.46
N ARG A 213 -11.60 9.69 -1.75
CA ARG A 213 -10.37 9.13 -1.17
C ARG A 213 -10.34 9.29 0.36
N ALA A 214 -10.64 10.49 0.86
CA ALA A 214 -10.65 10.79 2.29
C ALA A 214 -11.74 9.99 3.04
N LEU A 215 -12.95 9.88 2.47
CA LEU A 215 -14.04 9.07 3.01
C LEU A 215 -13.67 7.58 3.05
N TYR A 216 -13.07 7.06 1.99
CA TYR A 216 -12.62 5.67 1.93
C TYR A 216 -11.54 5.39 3.00
N ARG A 217 -10.50 6.21 3.07
CA ARG A 217 -9.41 6.06 4.05
C ARG A 217 -9.87 6.29 5.49
N GLY A 218 -10.85 7.17 5.70
CA GLY A 218 -11.51 7.39 6.99
C GLY A 218 -12.53 6.32 7.38
N GLY A 219 -12.72 5.27 6.57
CA GLY A 219 -13.67 4.18 6.86
C GLY A 219 -15.15 4.54 6.67
N GLN A 220 -15.47 5.69 6.10
CA GLN A 220 -16.85 6.16 5.84
C GLN A 220 -17.35 5.64 4.48
N TYR A 221 -17.44 4.32 4.34
CA TYR A 221 -17.68 3.63 3.06
C TYR A 221 -19.03 3.98 2.40
N GLU A 222 -20.11 4.11 3.17
CA GLU A 222 -21.43 4.46 2.62
C GLU A 222 -21.43 5.88 2.03
N SER A 223 -20.80 6.82 2.73
CA SER A 223 -20.63 8.20 2.25
C SER A 223 -19.71 8.25 1.02
N ALA A 224 -18.66 7.42 0.99
CA ALA A 224 -17.78 7.29 -0.16
C ALA A 224 -18.55 6.82 -1.40
N GLU A 225 -19.39 5.79 -1.25
CA GLU A 225 -20.21 5.24 -2.33
C GLU A 225 -21.16 6.30 -2.91
N LYS A 226 -21.91 7.03 -2.06
CA LYS A 226 -22.79 8.13 -2.50
C LYS A 226 -22.01 9.22 -3.24
N THR A 227 -20.81 9.54 -2.78
CA THR A 227 -19.95 10.56 -3.40
C THR A 227 -19.43 10.09 -4.77
N ILE A 228 -19.09 8.80 -4.90
CA ILE A 228 -18.70 8.15 -6.16
C ILE A 228 -19.86 8.18 -7.15
N GLU A 229 -21.06 7.74 -6.74
CA GLU A 229 -22.26 7.74 -7.59
C GLU A 229 -22.57 9.16 -8.11
N LYS A 230 -22.49 10.16 -7.23
CA LYS A 230 -22.67 11.56 -7.63
C LYS A 230 -21.58 12.00 -8.61
N GLY A 231 -20.32 11.64 -8.35
CA GLY A 231 -19.19 11.90 -9.23
C GLY A 231 -19.38 11.32 -10.63
N MET A 232 -19.75 10.04 -10.72
CA MET A 232 -20.01 9.35 -11.98
C MET A 232 -21.21 9.95 -12.73
N SER A 233 -22.23 10.43 -12.02
CA SER A 233 -23.37 11.12 -12.66
C SER A 233 -23.00 12.46 -13.31
N LEU A 234 -21.95 13.12 -12.79
CA LEU A 234 -21.46 14.41 -13.29
C LEU A 234 -20.40 14.22 -14.38
N ASN A 235 -19.46 13.29 -14.18
CA ASN A 235 -18.45 12.92 -15.15
C ASN A 235 -18.24 11.38 -15.19
N PRO A 236 -18.90 10.69 -16.12
CA PRO A 236 -18.74 9.24 -16.32
C PRO A 236 -17.34 8.82 -16.80
N ASN A 237 -16.53 9.74 -17.32
CA ASN A 237 -15.22 9.46 -17.92
C ASN A 237 -14.05 9.62 -16.94
N ASN A 238 -14.31 9.80 -15.65
CA ASN A 238 -13.26 9.85 -14.64
C ASN A 238 -12.95 8.45 -14.10
N ALA A 239 -11.74 7.97 -14.38
CA ALA A 239 -11.24 6.66 -13.95
C ALA A 239 -11.20 6.49 -12.42
N ASP A 240 -10.97 7.57 -11.66
CA ASP A 240 -10.79 7.52 -10.21
C ASP A 240 -12.08 7.11 -9.48
N PHE A 241 -13.26 7.50 -9.98
CA PHE A 241 -14.53 7.05 -9.39
C PHE A 241 -14.73 5.54 -9.55
N HIS A 242 -14.37 4.98 -10.71
CA HIS A 242 -14.39 3.53 -10.93
C HIS A 242 -13.36 2.79 -10.07
N TYR A 243 -12.18 3.38 -9.90
CA TYR A 243 -11.14 2.86 -9.01
C TYR A 243 -11.63 2.79 -7.54
N TYR A 244 -12.16 3.87 -6.99
CA TYR A 244 -12.66 3.86 -5.61
C TYR A 244 -13.89 2.95 -5.44
N LEU A 245 -14.74 2.82 -6.47
CA LEU A 245 -15.83 1.84 -6.44
C LEU A 245 -15.27 0.41 -6.38
N GLY A 246 -14.22 0.11 -7.14
CA GLY A 246 -13.51 -1.15 -7.05
C GLY A 246 -12.93 -1.39 -5.65
N ASN A 247 -12.31 -0.38 -5.04
CA ASN A 247 -11.78 -0.46 -3.68
C ASN A 247 -12.87 -0.74 -2.62
N LEU A 248 -14.08 -0.18 -2.79
CA LEU A 248 -15.23 -0.50 -1.93
C LEU A 248 -15.67 -1.95 -2.11
N ARG A 249 -15.75 -2.44 -3.36
CA ARG A 249 -16.09 -3.86 -3.63
C ARG A 249 -15.04 -4.82 -3.09
N MET A 250 -13.76 -4.45 -3.10
CA MET A 250 -12.69 -5.21 -2.42
C MET A 250 -12.96 -5.33 -0.92
N HIS A 251 -13.28 -4.22 -0.26
CA HIS A 251 -13.60 -4.20 1.18
C HIS A 251 -14.83 -5.05 1.50
N GLU A 252 -15.84 -5.05 0.62
CA GLU A 252 -17.03 -5.90 0.72
C GLU A 252 -16.79 -7.37 0.34
N LYS A 253 -15.54 -7.75 -0.02
CA LYS A 253 -15.16 -9.09 -0.49
C LYS A 253 -15.89 -9.54 -1.76
N GLN A 254 -16.35 -8.60 -2.57
CA GLN A 254 -16.99 -8.85 -3.87
C GLN A 254 -15.95 -8.72 -4.99
N PHE A 255 -14.98 -9.63 -4.99
CA PHE A 255 -13.75 -9.50 -5.78
C PHE A 255 -13.99 -9.44 -7.29
N GLU A 256 -14.93 -10.22 -7.84
CA GLU A 256 -15.28 -10.16 -9.26
C GLU A 256 -15.91 -8.81 -9.64
N ARG A 257 -16.74 -8.26 -8.76
CA ARG A 257 -17.33 -6.92 -8.97
C ARG A 257 -16.26 -5.83 -8.87
N ALA A 258 -15.26 -6.02 -8.00
CA ALA A 258 -14.11 -5.13 -7.91
C ALA A 258 -13.31 -5.13 -9.23
N ILE A 259 -12.97 -6.31 -9.76
CA ILE A 259 -12.30 -6.45 -11.06
C ILE A 259 -13.07 -5.73 -12.16
N ALA A 260 -14.39 -5.94 -12.27
CA ALA A 260 -15.21 -5.27 -13.29
C ALA A 260 -15.21 -3.73 -13.14
N CYS A 261 -15.08 -3.19 -11.92
CA CYS A 261 -14.94 -1.75 -11.71
C CYS A 261 -13.55 -1.26 -12.13
N TYR A 262 -12.50 -2.00 -11.77
CA TYR A 262 -11.12 -1.70 -12.16
C TYR A 262 -10.91 -1.77 -13.67
N GLU A 263 -11.52 -2.73 -14.37
CA GLU A 263 -11.47 -2.81 -15.84
C GLU A 263 -12.07 -1.56 -16.50
N LYS A 264 -13.15 -1.00 -15.94
CA LYS A 264 -13.70 0.29 -16.39
C LYS A 264 -12.75 1.46 -16.12
N ALA A 265 -12.08 1.47 -14.96
CA ALA A 265 -11.05 2.47 -14.68
C ALA A 265 -9.90 2.38 -15.69
N LEU A 266 -9.45 1.17 -16.04
CA LEU A 266 -8.38 0.94 -17.03
C LEU A 266 -8.79 1.26 -18.46
N ALA A 267 -10.07 1.11 -18.81
CA ALA A 267 -10.58 1.53 -20.11
C ALA A 267 -10.47 3.05 -20.30
N LEU A 268 -10.52 3.82 -19.20
CA LEU A 268 -10.38 5.28 -19.19
C LEU A 268 -8.92 5.74 -18.99
N ARG A 269 -8.14 5.02 -18.17
CA ARG A 269 -6.73 5.29 -17.87
C ARG A 269 -5.92 3.98 -17.87
N PRO A 270 -5.36 3.54 -19.02
CA PRO A 270 -4.67 2.24 -19.14
C PRO A 270 -3.38 2.10 -18.32
N ASP A 271 -2.73 3.23 -17.98
CA ASP A 271 -1.47 3.37 -17.25
C ASP A 271 -1.64 3.57 -15.74
N TYR A 272 -2.80 3.22 -15.18
CA TYR A 272 -3.10 3.35 -13.76
C TYR A 272 -2.50 2.19 -12.93
N ALA A 273 -1.26 2.35 -12.47
CA ALA A 273 -0.47 1.30 -11.79
C ALA A 273 -1.19 0.67 -10.59
N GLU A 274 -1.82 1.46 -9.73
CA GLU A 274 -2.56 1.01 -8.54
C GLU A 274 -3.77 0.15 -8.91
N VAL A 275 -4.43 0.44 -10.03
CA VAL A 275 -5.55 -0.37 -10.53
C VAL A 275 -5.04 -1.75 -10.98
N HIS A 276 -3.91 -1.81 -11.69
CA HIS A 276 -3.29 -3.11 -12.06
C HIS A 276 -2.94 -3.91 -10.80
N SER A 277 -2.34 -3.29 -9.79
CA SER A 277 -2.01 -3.95 -8.52
C SER A 277 -3.27 -4.47 -7.80
N ASN A 278 -4.34 -3.67 -7.75
CA ASN A 278 -5.59 -4.04 -7.10
C ASN A 278 -6.35 -5.15 -7.83
N ILE A 279 -6.27 -5.23 -9.17
CA ILE A 279 -6.77 -6.41 -9.92
C ILE A 279 -5.95 -7.64 -9.53
N GLY A 280 -4.63 -7.52 -9.49
CA GLY A 280 -3.75 -8.59 -9.00
C GLY A 280 -4.17 -9.09 -7.62
N LYS A 281 -4.45 -8.18 -6.68
CA LYS A 281 -4.92 -8.49 -5.33
C LYS A 281 -6.27 -9.19 -5.30
N ALA A 282 -7.24 -8.70 -6.07
CA ALA A 282 -8.54 -9.34 -6.23
C ALA A 282 -8.41 -10.78 -6.76
N LEU A 283 -7.53 -11.00 -7.72
CA LEU A 283 -7.27 -12.33 -8.27
C LEU A 283 -6.60 -13.27 -7.25
N MET A 284 -5.73 -12.75 -6.37
CA MET A 284 -5.17 -13.54 -5.26
C MET A 284 -6.25 -14.04 -4.30
N GLU A 285 -7.18 -13.17 -3.92
CA GLU A 285 -8.32 -13.51 -3.05
C GLU A 285 -9.25 -14.56 -3.69
N LEU A 286 -9.40 -14.49 -5.02
CA LEU A 286 -10.13 -15.50 -5.82
C LEU A 286 -9.34 -16.80 -6.07
N GLY A 287 -8.10 -16.86 -5.62
CA GLY A 287 -7.22 -18.00 -5.84
C GLY A 287 -6.70 -18.15 -7.29
N ARG A 288 -6.82 -17.10 -8.11
CA ARG A 288 -6.38 -17.03 -9.52
C ARG A 288 -4.94 -16.50 -9.61
N TYR A 289 -4.02 -17.17 -8.94
CA TYR A 289 -2.61 -16.75 -8.79
C TYR A 289 -1.86 -16.62 -10.11
N GLU A 290 -2.14 -17.49 -11.09
CA GLU A 290 -1.46 -17.40 -12.40
C GLU A 290 -1.80 -16.10 -13.13
N GLU A 291 -3.07 -15.69 -13.07
CA GLU A 291 -3.52 -14.47 -13.73
C GLU A 291 -2.96 -13.23 -13.02
N SER A 292 -2.88 -13.24 -11.67
CA SER A 292 -2.41 -12.11 -10.88
C SER A 292 -0.95 -11.72 -11.18
N ILE A 293 -0.09 -12.68 -11.55
CA ILE A 293 1.33 -12.45 -11.87
C ILE A 293 1.50 -11.39 -12.96
N SER A 294 0.71 -11.48 -14.03
CA SER A 294 0.79 -10.54 -15.15
C SER A 294 0.40 -9.12 -14.76
N TRP A 295 -0.60 -8.99 -13.88
CA TRP A 295 -1.09 -7.71 -13.36
C TRP A 295 -0.07 -7.04 -12.44
N TYR A 296 0.53 -7.79 -11.50
CA TYR A 296 1.57 -7.24 -10.63
C TYR A 296 2.82 -6.82 -11.41
N ARG A 297 3.24 -7.61 -12.41
CA ARG A 297 4.36 -7.22 -13.28
C ARG A 297 4.07 -5.92 -14.03
N LYS A 298 2.84 -5.73 -14.51
CA LYS A 298 2.43 -4.51 -15.19
C LYS A 298 2.39 -3.31 -14.26
N ALA A 299 1.79 -3.47 -13.07
CA ALA A 299 1.80 -2.47 -12.00
C ALA A 299 3.22 -1.98 -11.68
N LEU A 300 4.13 -2.93 -11.41
CA LEU A 300 5.53 -2.70 -11.10
C LEU A 300 6.35 -2.15 -12.28
N ALA A 301 5.89 -2.29 -13.52
CA ALA A 301 6.55 -1.71 -14.69
C ALA A 301 6.09 -0.27 -14.96
N LEU A 302 4.87 0.07 -14.55
CA LEU A 302 4.30 1.40 -14.73
C LEU A 302 4.82 2.38 -13.66
N ASP A 303 4.65 2.03 -12.39
CA ASP A 303 5.08 2.88 -11.27
C ASP A 303 5.35 2.02 -10.02
N PRO A 304 6.62 1.63 -9.78
CA PRO A 304 7.01 0.89 -8.58
C PRO A 304 6.77 1.65 -7.27
N ASP A 305 6.85 2.98 -7.28
CA ASP A 305 6.74 3.79 -6.07
C ASP A 305 5.28 3.93 -5.65
N ALA A 306 4.35 4.05 -6.60
CA ALA A 306 2.91 4.12 -6.35
C ALA A 306 2.35 2.82 -5.76
N VAL A 307 2.79 1.66 -6.26
CA VAL A 307 2.27 0.35 -5.80
C VAL A 307 3.07 -0.23 -4.63
N GLY A 308 4.29 0.28 -4.42
CA GLY A 308 5.15 -0.09 -3.31
C GLY A 308 5.58 -1.56 -3.33
N VAL A 309 6.17 -1.96 -2.21
CA VAL A 309 6.78 -3.29 -2.05
C VAL A 309 5.76 -4.42 -1.90
N GLU A 310 4.52 -4.12 -1.51
CA GLU A 310 3.42 -5.10 -1.39
C GLU A 310 3.15 -5.81 -2.74
N ALA A 311 3.29 -5.09 -3.87
CA ALA A 311 3.13 -5.69 -5.19
C ALA A 311 4.23 -6.73 -5.50
N VAL A 312 5.45 -6.54 -4.98
CA VAL A 312 6.54 -7.51 -5.11
C VAL A 312 6.30 -8.71 -4.20
N ASP A 313 5.86 -8.48 -2.95
CA ASP A 313 5.46 -9.55 -2.01
C ASP A 313 4.42 -10.47 -2.64
N CYS A 314 3.34 -9.88 -3.15
CA CYS A 314 2.25 -10.63 -3.78
C CYS A 314 2.68 -11.32 -5.08
N LEU A 315 3.54 -10.70 -5.90
CA LEU A 315 4.10 -11.32 -7.08
C LEU A 315 4.92 -12.58 -6.71
N MET A 316 5.86 -12.46 -5.76
CA MET A 316 6.68 -13.58 -5.32
C MET A 316 5.84 -14.70 -4.70
N PHE A 317 4.84 -14.33 -3.88
CA PHE A 317 3.91 -15.29 -3.30
C PHE A 317 3.10 -16.03 -4.38
N ALA A 318 2.57 -15.31 -5.38
CA ALA A 318 1.82 -15.92 -6.48
C ALA A 318 2.68 -16.86 -7.33
N ARG A 319 3.91 -16.46 -7.64
CA ARG A 319 4.86 -17.27 -8.42
C ARG A 319 5.31 -18.52 -7.68
N SER A 320 5.28 -18.53 -6.36
CA SER A 320 5.61 -19.71 -5.54
C SER A 320 4.69 -20.93 -5.80
N TYR A 321 3.55 -20.73 -6.47
CA TYR A 321 2.64 -21.80 -6.88
C TYR A 321 2.90 -22.34 -8.30
N GLN A 322 3.82 -21.72 -9.06
CA GLN A 322 4.12 -22.07 -10.44
C GLN A 322 5.33 -22.99 -10.56
N ASN A 323 5.22 -24.00 -11.43
CA ASN A 323 6.27 -25.00 -11.65
C ASN A 323 7.55 -24.42 -12.28
N ASP A 324 7.46 -23.24 -12.89
CA ASP A 324 8.57 -22.59 -13.60
C ASP A 324 9.32 -21.56 -12.74
N PHE A 325 8.97 -21.40 -11.46
CA PHE A 325 9.61 -20.42 -10.58
C PHE A 325 10.96 -20.92 -10.07
N THR A 326 11.97 -20.79 -10.93
CA THR A 326 13.34 -21.21 -10.65
C THR A 326 14.00 -20.38 -9.55
N PRO A 327 15.07 -20.91 -8.92
CA PRO A 327 15.83 -20.17 -7.93
C PRO A 327 16.33 -18.79 -8.40
N ASP A 328 16.82 -18.69 -9.64
CA ASP A 328 17.30 -17.41 -10.20
C ASP A 328 16.19 -16.37 -10.34
N LEU A 329 15.01 -16.81 -10.78
CA LEU A 329 13.85 -15.93 -10.95
C LEU A 329 13.35 -15.42 -9.60
N TYR A 330 13.30 -16.27 -8.57
CA TYR A 330 12.91 -15.82 -7.24
C TYR A 330 13.93 -14.85 -6.64
N LEU A 331 15.23 -15.17 -6.75
CA LEU A 331 16.28 -14.33 -6.15
C LEU A 331 16.36 -12.96 -6.82
N THR A 332 16.02 -12.87 -8.12
CA THR A 332 15.90 -11.59 -8.83
C THR A 332 14.78 -10.72 -8.24
N GLU A 333 13.60 -11.28 -7.99
CA GLU A 333 12.48 -10.53 -7.39
C GLU A 333 12.78 -10.16 -5.93
N ALA A 334 13.43 -11.05 -5.16
CA ALA A 334 13.86 -10.76 -3.80
C ALA A 334 14.84 -9.57 -3.76
N ARG A 335 15.86 -9.56 -4.64
CA ARG A 335 16.80 -8.43 -4.74
C ARG A 335 16.11 -7.12 -5.12
N ARG A 336 15.16 -7.18 -6.05
CA ARG A 336 14.32 -6.02 -6.41
C ARG A 336 13.56 -5.48 -5.21
N TYR A 337 12.97 -6.36 -4.39
CA TYR A 337 12.35 -5.96 -3.13
C TYR A 337 13.35 -5.23 -2.22
N GLY A 338 14.53 -5.83 -2.04
CA GLY A 338 15.63 -5.27 -1.27
C GLY A 338 16.02 -3.86 -1.72
N GLU A 339 16.16 -3.63 -3.01
CA GLU A 339 16.46 -2.31 -3.58
C GLU A 339 15.37 -1.29 -3.26
N MET A 340 14.10 -1.67 -3.37
CA MET A 340 12.96 -0.77 -3.09
C MET A 340 12.87 -0.37 -1.62
N VAL A 341 13.08 -1.30 -0.68
CA VAL A 341 13.08 -0.94 0.76
C VAL A 341 14.31 -0.11 1.14
N MET A 342 15.47 -0.40 0.56
CA MET A 342 16.70 0.34 0.83
C MET A 342 16.67 1.78 0.30
N ALA A 343 15.94 2.05 -0.78
CA ALA A 343 15.75 3.42 -1.28
C ALA A 343 15.11 4.34 -0.23
N LYS A 344 14.23 3.78 0.61
CA LYS A 344 13.48 4.50 1.66
C LYS A 344 14.19 4.49 3.02
N ALA A 345 14.93 3.43 3.33
CA ALA A 345 15.55 3.27 4.63
C ALA A 345 16.82 4.11 4.83
N ARG A 346 17.15 4.42 6.09
CA ARG A 346 18.46 4.95 6.52
C ARG A 346 19.04 4.01 7.58
N PRO A 347 19.87 3.02 7.19
CA PRO A 347 20.32 1.99 8.10
C PRO A 347 21.16 2.54 9.27
N TYR A 348 20.82 2.15 10.51
CA TYR A 348 21.66 2.45 11.68
C TYR A 348 23.05 1.81 11.53
N GLN A 349 24.07 2.55 12.01
CA GLN A 349 25.49 2.11 12.01
C GLN A 349 26.03 1.89 13.43
N ASP A 350 25.39 2.53 14.40
CA ASP A 350 25.66 2.40 15.83
C ASP A 350 24.39 1.90 16.51
N TRP A 351 24.55 1.02 17.51
CA TRP A 351 23.42 0.39 18.21
C TRP A 351 23.55 0.60 19.71
N THR A 352 22.41 0.72 20.39
CA THR A 352 22.33 0.90 21.85
C THR A 352 22.55 -0.40 22.63
N ALA A 353 22.50 -1.56 21.96
CA ALA A 353 22.70 -2.87 22.55
C ALA A 353 24.13 -2.99 23.13
N ASP A 354 24.26 -3.39 24.40
CA ASP A 354 25.54 -3.57 25.06
C ASP A 354 26.27 -4.83 24.55
N PRO A 355 27.44 -4.70 23.90
CA PRO A 355 28.21 -5.84 23.41
C PRO A 355 28.60 -6.85 24.50
N ALA A 356 28.71 -6.40 25.76
CA ALA A 356 29.16 -7.18 26.91
C ALA A 356 27.99 -7.69 27.78
N ALA A 357 26.74 -7.57 27.31
CA ALA A 357 25.58 -8.00 28.06
C ALA A 357 25.64 -9.50 28.42
N GLN A 358 25.32 -9.83 29.68
CA GLN A 358 25.24 -11.23 30.14
C GLN A 358 24.05 -11.99 29.52
N ALA A 359 22.99 -11.25 29.18
CA ALA A 359 21.81 -11.77 28.48
C ALA A 359 21.56 -10.95 27.21
N LEU A 360 21.39 -11.65 26.08
CA LEU A 360 21.10 -11.02 24.80
C LEU A 360 19.60 -10.73 24.68
N ARG A 361 19.26 -9.49 24.33
CA ARG A 361 17.89 -9.13 23.94
C ARG A 361 17.62 -9.60 22.51
N VAL A 362 16.66 -10.51 22.38
CA VAL A 362 16.22 -11.07 21.11
C VAL A 362 14.83 -10.56 20.81
N GLY A 363 14.72 -9.65 19.83
CA GLY A 363 13.45 -9.13 19.34
C GLY A 363 12.85 -10.07 18.30
N MET A 364 11.55 -10.33 18.37
CA MET A 364 10.82 -11.12 17.37
C MET A 364 9.71 -10.28 16.75
N VAL A 365 9.69 -10.14 15.42
CA VAL A 365 8.73 -9.33 14.68
C VAL A 365 7.79 -10.25 13.90
N SER A 366 6.48 -10.14 14.12
CA SER A 366 5.51 -10.98 13.41
C SER A 366 4.10 -10.41 13.41
N ALA A 367 3.37 -10.67 12.32
CA ALA A 367 1.91 -10.56 12.28
C ALA A 367 1.21 -11.75 12.95
N ASP A 368 1.93 -12.84 13.18
CA ASP A 368 1.34 -14.16 13.35
C ASP A 368 1.52 -14.72 14.78
N PHE A 369 1.58 -13.82 15.77
CA PHE A 369 1.58 -14.17 17.20
C PHE A 369 0.18 -14.61 17.70
N LEU A 370 -0.48 -15.47 16.92
CA LEU A 370 -1.87 -15.92 17.07
C LEU A 370 -2.01 -17.37 16.53
N SER A 371 -3.23 -17.93 16.49
CA SER A 371 -3.55 -19.26 15.96
C SER A 371 -3.37 -19.36 14.44
N HIS A 372 -2.11 -19.28 14.04
CA HIS A 372 -1.58 -19.31 12.69
C HIS A 372 -0.44 -20.34 12.62
N PRO A 373 -0.09 -20.90 11.44
CA PRO A 373 1.10 -21.72 11.25
C PRO A 373 2.33 -21.26 12.05
N VAL A 374 2.73 -19.98 11.97
CA VAL A 374 3.87 -19.44 12.73
C VAL A 374 3.69 -19.67 14.23
N GLY A 375 2.54 -19.27 14.80
CA GLY A 375 2.21 -19.53 16.19
C GLY A 375 2.30 -21.01 16.58
N TYR A 376 1.83 -21.94 15.74
CA TYR A 376 1.90 -23.38 16.00
C TYR A 376 3.34 -23.93 16.01
N PHE A 377 4.25 -23.36 15.23
CA PHE A 377 5.67 -23.73 15.25
C PHE A 377 6.46 -22.99 16.34
N LEU A 378 5.90 -21.92 16.90
CA LEU A 378 6.58 -21.06 17.86
C LEU A 378 6.20 -21.36 19.32
N GLU A 379 4.95 -21.72 19.59
CA GLU A 379 4.39 -21.83 20.94
C GLU A 379 5.22 -22.72 21.89
N SER A 380 5.42 -23.98 21.52
CA SER A 380 6.21 -24.91 22.35
C SER A 380 7.69 -24.54 22.41
N VAL A 381 8.25 -23.96 21.34
CA VAL A 381 9.65 -23.50 21.31
C VAL A 381 9.86 -22.38 22.32
N LEU A 382 9.00 -21.36 22.32
CA LEU A 382 9.09 -20.24 23.27
C LEU A 382 8.97 -20.70 24.73
N ALA A 383 8.10 -21.66 25.00
CA ALA A 383 7.95 -22.22 26.34
C ALA A 383 9.26 -22.85 26.87
N HIS A 384 10.11 -23.37 25.97
CA HIS A 384 11.40 -24.01 26.29
C HIS A 384 12.62 -23.12 26.06
N LEU A 385 12.50 -22.00 25.35
CA LEU A 385 13.59 -21.04 25.11
C LEU A 385 13.89 -20.14 26.32
N LYS A 386 13.29 -20.42 27.49
CA LYS A 386 13.50 -19.70 28.74
C LYS A 386 14.93 -19.93 29.24
N SER A 387 15.82 -19.01 28.90
CA SER A 387 17.24 -19.05 29.26
C SER A 387 17.66 -17.80 30.03
N PRO A 388 18.52 -17.91 31.06
CA PRO A 388 19.10 -16.73 31.71
C PRO A 388 20.05 -15.94 30.79
N ARG A 389 20.39 -16.48 29.61
CA ARG A 389 21.25 -15.83 28.62
C ARG A 389 20.47 -15.09 27.53
N LEU A 390 19.14 -15.24 27.47
CA LEU A 390 18.30 -14.62 26.46
C LEU A 390 17.13 -13.89 27.11
N GLU A 391 16.89 -12.66 26.68
CA GLU A 391 15.72 -11.86 27.02
C GLU A 391 14.88 -11.69 25.74
N LEU A 392 13.66 -12.26 25.70
CA LEU A 392 12.82 -12.21 24.50
C LEU A 392 11.88 -11.00 24.52
N VAL A 393 11.84 -10.24 23.42
CA VAL A 393 10.94 -9.09 23.23
C VAL A 393 10.07 -9.32 21.99
N ALA A 394 8.76 -9.11 22.09
CA ALA A 394 7.84 -9.27 20.97
C ALA A 394 7.45 -7.93 20.34
N TYR A 395 7.43 -7.90 19.01
CA TYR A 395 6.95 -6.80 18.18
C TYR A 395 5.82 -7.26 17.24
N PRO A 396 4.57 -7.32 17.73
CA PRO A 396 3.41 -7.61 16.91
C PRO A 396 3.19 -6.54 15.84
N THR A 397 2.85 -6.95 14.63
CA THR A 397 2.61 -6.05 13.49
C THR A 397 1.11 -5.90 13.16
N VAL A 398 0.25 -6.56 13.93
CA VAL A 398 -1.21 -6.45 13.90
C VAL A 398 -1.75 -6.34 15.33
N ALA A 399 -2.94 -5.75 15.49
CA ALA A 399 -3.62 -5.62 16.77
C ALA A 399 -4.43 -6.87 17.18
N GLU A 400 -4.59 -7.84 16.30
CA GLU A 400 -5.36 -9.06 16.57
C GLU A 400 -4.64 -9.95 17.59
N GLU A 401 -5.39 -10.44 18.57
CA GLU A 401 -4.90 -11.33 19.63
C GLU A 401 -5.91 -12.44 19.89
N ASP A 402 -5.43 -13.63 20.22
CA ASP A 402 -6.27 -14.78 20.52
C ASP A 402 -5.72 -15.64 21.67
N ASP A 403 -6.32 -16.82 21.89
CA ASP A 403 -5.91 -17.75 22.95
C ASP A 403 -4.45 -18.18 22.81
N LEU A 404 -3.89 -18.29 21.59
CA LEU A 404 -2.48 -18.60 21.40
C LEU A 404 -1.61 -17.42 21.83
N THR A 405 -1.99 -16.19 21.47
CA THR A 405 -1.32 -14.97 21.94
C THR A 405 -1.21 -14.96 23.47
N ALA A 406 -2.31 -15.26 24.16
CA ALA A 406 -2.35 -15.31 25.62
C ALA A 406 -1.38 -16.35 26.22
N ARG A 407 -1.17 -17.49 25.55
CA ARG A 407 -0.26 -18.55 26.00
C ARG A 407 1.21 -18.22 25.75
N ILE A 408 1.53 -17.53 24.66
CA ILE A 408 2.93 -17.20 24.32
C ILE A 408 3.41 -15.90 24.97
N ARG A 409 2.52 -14.93 25.24
CA ARG A 409 2.90 -13.63 25.83
C ARG A 409 3.78 -13.73 27.08
N PRO A 410 3.51 -14.63 28.06
CA PRO A 410 4.35 -14.79 29.25
C PRO A 410 5.78 -15.28 28.97
N CYS A 411 6.10 -15.69 27.75
CA CYS A 411 7.46 -16.07 27.35
C CYS A 411 8.33 -14.86 26.97
N PHE A 412 7.74 -13.68 26.81
CA PHE A 412 8.43 -12.43 26.48
C PHE A 412 8.56 -11.54 27.72
N SER A 413 9.70 -10.86 27.87
CA SER A 413 9.90 -9.84 28.91
C SER A 413 9.15 -8.55 28.60
N ALA A 414 8.92 -8.27 27.31
CA ALA A 414 8.22 -7.09 26.83
C ALA A 414 7.40 -7.38 25.56
N TRP A 415 6.29 -6.64 25.41
CA TRP A 415 5.35 -6.74 24.30
C TRP A 415 5.10 -5.34 23.73
N HIS A 416 5.57 -5.07 22.52
CA HIS A 416 5.60 -3.74 21.91
C HIS A 416 4.96 -3.76 20.53
N PRO A 417 3.62 -3.61 20.43
CA PRO A 417 2.93 -3.51 19.15
C PRO A 417 3.50 -2.36 18.31
N ILE A 418 3.70 -2.63 17.02
CA ILE A 418 4.22 -1.67 16.03
C ILE A 418 3.26 -1.52 14.82
N ASP A 419 2.04 -2.04 14.93
CA ASP A 419 0.99 -2.01 13.91
C ASP A 419 0.56 -0.58 13.55
N ASN A 420 0.63 0.34 14.51
CA ASN A 420 0.29 1.75 14.33
C ASN A 420 1.49 2.66 13.99
N LEU A 421 2.68 2.09 13.79
CA LEU A 421 3.90 2.84 13.52
C LEU A 421 4.31 2.75 12.05
N GLY A 422 4.75 3.87 11.47
CA GLY A 422 5.51 3.86 10.22
C GLY A 422 6.86 3.15 10.37
N ASP A 423 7.48 2.75 9.28
CA ASP A 423 8.70 1.91 9.30
C ASP A 423 9.85 2.55 10.08
N GLU A 424 10.09 3.85 9.92
CA GLU A 424 11.12 4.57 10.66
C GLU A 424 10.84 4.58 12.17
N ALA A 425 9.59 4.85 12.57
CA ALA A 425 9.20 4.92 13.98
C ALA A 425 9.28 3.54 14.64
N ALA A 426 8.89 2.48 13.93
CA ALA A 426 9.05 1.11 14.38
C ALA A 426 10.54 0.73 14.51
N ALA A 427 11.36 1.07 13.52
CA ALA A 427 12.80 0.84 13.56
C ALA A 427 13.46 1.58 14.74
N ARG A 428 13.10 2.85 14.96
CA ARG A 428 13.57 3.63 16.11
C ARG A 428 13.17 2.98 17.43
N ARG A 429 11.93 2.52 17.57
CA ARG A 429 11.49 1.81 18.78
C ARG A 429 12.36 0.59 19.05
N ILE A 430 12.57 -0.27 18.06
CA ILE A 430 13.40 -1.48 18.19
C ILE A 430 14.86 -1.12 18.53
N HIS A 431 15.39 -0.07 17.90
CA HIS A 431 16.73 0.43 18.19
C HIS A 431 16.85 0.94 19.63
N ASP A 432 15.88 1.71 20.12
CA ASP A 432 15.90 2.28 21.47
C ASP A 432 15.71 1.21 22.56
N ASP A 433 15.05 0.09 22.24
CA ASP A 433 14.89 -1.06 23.13
C ASP A 433 16.21 -1.86 23.32
N GLY A 434 17.27 -1.57 22.56
CA GLY A 434 18.58 -2.22 22.71
C GLY A 434 18.60 -3.69 22.29
N ILE A 435 17.87 -4.01 21.22
CA ILE A 435 17.81 -5.37 20.67
C ILE A 435 19.17 -5.76 20.07
N HIS A 436 19.70 -6.93 20.48
CA HIS A 436 20.97 -7.46 20.01
C HIS A 436 20.77 -8.26 18.72
N ILE A 437 19.72 -9.10 18.71
CA ILE A 437 19.32 -9.92 17.57
C ILE A 437 17.85 -9.68 17.28
N LEU A 438 17.53 -9.20 16.08
CA LEU A 438 16.15 -9.05 15.63
C LEU A 438 15.79 -10.18 14.67
N ILE A 439 14.69 -10.88 14.94
CA ILE A 439 14.22 -12.01 14.17
C ILE A 439 12.94 -11.64 13.43
N ASP A 440 12.97 -11.69 12.10
CA ASP A 440 11.80 -11.66 11.23
C ASP A 440 11.14 -13.04 11.23
N LEU A 441 9.87 -13.10 11.65
CA LEU A 441 9.08 -14.33 11.63
C LEU A 441 8.06 -14.37 10.49
N SER A 442 7.99 -13.34 9.64
CA SER A 442 6.98 -13.22 8.58
C SER A 442 7.56 -13.42 7.18
N GLY A 443 8.69 -12.78 6.86
CA GLY A 443 9.20 -12.70 5.49
C GLY A 443 8.20 -12.03 4.54
N HIS A 444 8.07 -12.48 3.28
CA HIS A 444 7.17 -11.86 2.29
C HIS A 444 5.68 -12.24 2.44
N THR A 445 5.22 -12.56 3.66
CA THR A 445 3.79 -12.84 3.93
C THR A 445 3.02 -11.57 4.29
N SER A 446 1.70 -11.67 4.38
CA SER A 446 0.82 -10.54 4.72
C SER A 446 1.22 -9.90 6.05
N HIS A 447 1.10 -8.57 6.12
CA HIS A 447 1.40 -7.76 7.32
C HIS A 447 2.84 -7.91 7.85
N ASN A 448 3.77 -8.33 6.99
CA ASN A 448 5.19 -8.33 7.33
C ASN A 448 5.70 -6.90 7.58
N ARG A 449 6.88 -6.83 8.19
CA ARG A 449 7.62 -5.58 8.42
C ARG A 449 9.07 -5.66 7.95
N LEU A 450 9.33 -6.40 6.87
CA LEU A 450 10.65 -6.41 6.22
C LEU A 450 11.21 -5.01 5.91
N PRO A 451 10.42 -3.97 5.57
CA PRO A 451 10.94 -2.61 5.42
C PRO A 451 11.61 -2.07 6.70
N VAL A 452 11.16 -2.46 7.89
CA VAL A 452 11.80 -2.09 9.17
C VAL A 452 13.22 -2.68 9.27
N PHE A 453 13.43 -3.90 8.78
CA PHE A 453 14.74 -4.56 8.77
C PHE A 453 15.74 -3.87 7.81
N ALA A 454 15.26 -3.15 6.80
CA ALA A 454 16.12 -2.33 5.93
C ALA A 454 16.76 -1.15 6.69
N TRP A 455 16.14 -0.68 7.79
CA TRP A 455 16.73 0.33 8.67
C TRP A 455 17.81 -0.24 9.60
N LYS A 456 18.03 -1.56 9.61
CA LYS A 456 19.03 -2.22 10.47
C LYS A 456 18.95 -1.79 11.96
N PRO A 457 17.76 -1.77 12.60
CA PRO A 457 17.62 -1.29 13.99
C PRO A 457 18.32 -2.18 15.04
N ALA A 458 18.71 -3.41 14.67
CA ALA A 458 19.55 -4.28 15.49
C ALA A 458 20.87 -4.62 14.77
N PRO A 459 21.97 -4.82 15.50
CA PRO A 459 23.28 -5.14 14.93
C PRO A 459 23.27 -6.48 14.18
N LEU A 460 22.50 -7.44 14.67
CA LEU A 460 22.26 -8.71 14.00
C LEU A 460 20.78 -8.90 13.67
N GLN A 461 20.49 -9.34 12.45
CA GLN A 461 19.15 -9.61 11.96
C GLN A 461 19.08 -11.00 11.33
N VAL A 462 18.05 -11.76 11.70
CA VAL A 462 17.82 -13.13 11.29
C VAL A 462 16.41 -13.23 10.71
N THR A 463 16.22 -13.97 9.63
CA THR A 463 14.89 -14.36 9.17
C THR A 463 14.67 -15.84 9.47
N TRP A 464 13.54 -16.12 10.10
CA TRP A 464 13.07 -17.46 10.39
C TRP A 464 11.57 -17.44 10.65
N LEU A 465 10.81 -17.98 9.71
CA LEU A 465 9.85 -19.06 9.90
C LEU A 465 8.70 -18.89 8.91
N GLY A 466 8.11 -17.70 8.83
CA GLY A 466 6.88 -17.44 8.08
C GLY A 466 7.00 -17.55 6.56
N TYR A 467 8.19 -17.29 6.00
CA TYR A 467 8.46 -17.37 4.57
C TYR A 467 9.60 -18.34 4.25
N PHE A 468 9.50 -19.01 3.10
CA PHE A 468 10.37 -20.13 2.72
C PHE A 468 11.28 -19.80 1.53
N ALA A 469 11.78 -18.58 1.49
CA ALA A 469 12.79 -18.11 0.54
C ALA A 469 13.55 -16.91 1.15
N SER A 470 14.55 -16.40 0.44
CA SER A 470 15.24 -15.16 0.80
C SER A 470 14.28 -13.98 0.89
N THR A 471 14.56 -13.08 1.84
CA THR A 471 13.92 -11.77 2.01
C THR A 471 14.42 -10.75 0.99
N GLY A 472 15.61 -10.97 0.44
CA GLY A 472 16.28 -10.02 -0.44
C GLY A 472 16.75 -8.71 0.21
N VAL A 473 16.45 -8.50 1.51
CA VAL A 473 16.80 -7.27 2.24
C VAL A 473 18.30 -7.30 2.56
N PRO A 474 19.11 -6.34 2.06
CA PRO A 474 20.56 -6.35 2.28
C PRO A 474 20.99 -6.28 3.76
N GLY A 475 20.13 -5.78 4.65
CA GLY A 475 20.36 -5.74 6.09
C GLY A 475 20.09 -7.06 6.82
N MET A 476 19.54 -8.09 6.17
CA MET A 476 19.25 -9.39 6.79
C MET A 476 20.51 -10.28 6.76
N ASP A 477 21.07 -10.62 7.94
CA ASP A 477 22.37 -11.29 8.00
C ASP A 477 22.26 -12.79 7.77
N TYR A 478 21.30 -13.43 8.44
CA TYR A 478 21.14 -14.89 8.44
C TYR A 478 19.72 -15.34 8.11
N LEU A 479 19.60 -16.48 7.45
CA LEU A 479 18.38 -17.27 7.34
C LEU A 479 18.58 -18.61 8.05
N LEU A 480 17.66 -18.99 8.94
CA LEU A 480 17.72 -20.30 9.60
C LEU A 480 17.17 -21.40 8.70
N ALA A 481 18.00 -22.41 8.41
CA ALA A 481 17.63 -23.55 7.59
C ALA A 481 18.16 -24.88 8.15
N ASP A 482 17.83 -25.97 7.46
CA ASP A 482 18.42 -27.29 7.63
C ASP A 482 18.97 -27.78 6.29
N ARG A 483 19.89 -28.76 6.33
CA ARG A 483 20.58 -29.23 5.11
C ARG A 483 19.66 -29.96 4.13
N THR A 484 18.54 -30.48 4.61
CA THR A 484 17.56 -31.14 3.73
C THR A 484 16.78 -30.10 2.94
N SER A 485 16.39 -28.99 3.58
CA SER A 485 15.63 -27.91 2.97
C SER A 485 16.49 -26.97 2.13
N VAL A 486 17.75 -26.72 2.52
CA VAL A 486 18.74 -25.97 1.73
C VAL A 486 20.06 -26.76 1.66
N PRO A 487 20.28 -27.56 0.61
CA PRO A 487 21.58 -28.17 0.36
C PRO A 487 22.70 -27.12 0.30
N GLU A 488 23.93 -27.48 0.65
CA GLU A 488 25.05 -26.53 0.67
C GLU A 488 25.34 -25.94 -0.72
N SER A 489 25.04 -26.68 -1.80
CA SER A 489 25.11 -26.20 -3.18
C SER A 489 24.15 -25.05 -3.49
N ASP A 490 23.07 -24.92 -2.72
CA ASP A 490 21.95 -24.04 -3.02
C ASP A 490 22.00 -22.74 -2.20
N GLN A 491 23.04 -22.54 -1.37
CA GLN A 491 23.21 -21.31 -0.59
C GLN A 491 23.29 -20.06 -1.47
N ALA A 492 23.77 -20.19 -2.70
CA ALA A 492 23.83 -19.09 -3.67
C ALA A 492 22.45 -18.55 -4.07
N HIS A 493 21.38 -19.28 -3.78
CA HIS A 493 20.01 -18.86 -4.02
C HIS A 493 19.49 -17.85 -2.99
N PHE A 494 20.30 -17.36 -2.05
CA PHE A 494 19.86 -16.47 -0.98
C PHE A 494 20.74 -15.22 -0.89
N THR A 495 20.17 -14.09 -0.45
CA THR A 495 20.97 -12.91 -0.10
C THR A 495 21.54 -13.01 1.31
N GLU A 496 20.84 -13.71 2.20
CA GLU A 496 21.27 -13.99 3.57
C GLU A 496 22.33 -15.11 3.60
N LYS A 497 23.15 -15.12 4.65
CA LYS A 497 23.97 -16.29 4.96
C LYS A 497 23.08 -17.38 5.56
N ILE A 498 23.22 -18.61 5.07
CA ILE A 498 22.47 -19.73 5.63
C ILE A 498 23.10 -20.16 6.96
N TRP A 499 22.31 -20.16 8.03
CA TRP A 499 22.68 -20.78 9.29
C TRP A 499 21.95 -22.12 9.46
N TYR A 500 22.72 -23.21 9.50
CA TYR A 500 22.16 -24.54 9.65
C TYR A 500 21.90 -24.89 11.10
N LEU A 501 20.63 -25.15 11.43
CA LEU A 501 20.30 -25.88 12.64
C LEU A 501 20.67 -27.37 12.49
N PRO A 502 21.05 -28.07 13.57
CA PRO A 502 21.58 -29.43 13.47
C PRO A 502 20.60 -30.45 12.89
N ASP A 503 19.31 -30.30 13.19
CA ASP A 503 18.29 -31.31 12.88
C ASP A 503 17.29 -30.83 11.82
N THR A 504 16.55 -29.76 12.13
CA THR A 504 15.45 -29.22 11.33
C THR A 504 15.33 -27.73 11.60
N ARG A 505 14.80 -26.96 10.65
CA ARG A 505 14.41 -25.55 10.85
C ARG A 505 13.01 -25.36 11.44
N LEU A 506 12.27 -26.45 11.63
CA LEU A 506 10.86 -26.47 12.08
C LEU A 506 10.68 -27.36 13.31
N CYS A 507 9.92 -26.89 14.29
CA CYS A 507 9.45 -27.68 15.43
C CYS A 507 7.96 -27.40 15.64
N PHE A 508 7.11 -28.41 15.49
CA PHE A 508 5.66 -28.26 15.53
C PHE A 508 5.11 -28.53 16.94
N THR A 509 4.23 -27.64 17.42
CA THR A 509 3.53 -27.85 18.69
C THR A 509 2.39 -28.86 18.50
N PRO A 510 2.38 -29.99 19.24
CA PRO A 510 1.25 -30.91 19.21
C PRO A 510 -0.09 -30.21 19.50
N PRO A 511 -1.18 -30.55 18.78
CA PRO A 511 -2.50 -29.96 19.02
C PRO A 511 -3.17 -30.55 20.27
N THR A 512 -2.65 -30.19 21.46
CA THR A 512 -3.01 -30.78 22.76
C THR A 512 -4.48 -30.64 23.15
N ALA A 513 -5.16 -29.59 22.67
CA ALA A 513 -6.59 -29.38 22.90
C ALA A 513 -7.47 -30.53 22.37
N VAL A 514 -6.95 -31.36 21.45
CA VAL A 514 -7.67 -32.49 20.86
C VAL A 514 -6.95 -33.83 21.05
N ASP A 515 -6.11 -33.97 22.09
CA ASP A 515 -5.34 -35.20 22.38
C ASP A 515 -6.21 -36.47 22.53
N LYS A 516 -7.51 -36.30 22.79
CA LYS A 516 -8.48 -37.39 22.82
C LYS A 516 -8.64 -38.09 21.46
N LEU A 517 -8.34 -37.42 20.35
CA LEU A 517 -8.38 -38.00 19.01
C LEU A 517 -7.23 -39.00 18.86
N LYS A 518 -7.55 -40.28 18.69
CA LYS A 518 -6.57 -41.34 18.43
C LYS A 518 -6.37 -41.56 16.94
N PRO A 519 -5.16 -41.95 16.48
CA PRO A 519 -4.97 -42.35 15.09
C PRO A 519 -5.90 -43.51 14.75
N ALA A 520 -6.57 -43.44 13.61
CA ALA A 520 -7.45 -44.50 13.16
C ALA A 520 -6.64 -45.64 12.50
N MET A 521 -7.15 -46.87 12.62
CA MET A 521 -6.67 -47.98 11.80
C MET A 521 -6.80 -47.65 10.31
N LEU A 522 -5.95 -48.27 9.48
CA LEU A 522 -5.93 -48.06 8.03
C LEU A 522 -7.32 -48.29 7.39
N PRO A 523 -7.97 -47.25 6.83
CA PRO A 523 -9.29 -47.36 6.20
C PRO A 523 -9.37 -48.38 5.05
N ALA A 524 -8.30 -48.55 4.27
CA ALA A 524 -8.24 -49.47 3.14
C ALA A 524 -8.52 -50.92 3.52
N ARG A 525 -8.16 -51.35 4.75
CA ARG A 525 -8.49 -52.70 5.24
C ARG A 525 -9.99 -52.95 5.36
N ARG A 526 -10.77 -51.90 5.66
CA ARG A 526 -12.24 -51.97 5.75
C ARG A 526 -12.90 -51.71 4.40
N ASN A 527 -12.38 -50.72 3.65
CA ASN A 527 -13.03 -50.23 2.45
C ASN A 527 -12.73 -51.09 1.21
N GLY A 528 -11.61 -51.83 1.20
CA GLY A 528 -11.14 -52.61 0.05
C GLY A 528 -10.45 -51.78 -1.03
N TYR A 529 -10.21 -50.48 -0.79
CA TYR A 529 -9.53 -49.58 -1.71
C TYR A 529 -8.77 -48.49 -0.93
N LEU A 530 -7.75 -47.90 -1.56
CA LEU A 530 -7.03 -46.74 -1.02
C LEU A 530 -7.83 -45.46 -1.19
N THR A 531 -7.81 -44.62 -0.16
CA THR A 531 -8.31 -43.24 -0.17
C THR A 531 -7.13 -42.30 0.07
N PHE A 532 -6.73 -41.58 -0.97
CA PHE A 532 -5.75 -40.50 -0.85
C PHE A 532 -6.43 -39.23 -0.29
N GLY A 533 -5.71 -38.46 0.51
CA GLY A 533 -6.15 -37.16 1.01
C GLY A 533 -5.33 -35.99 0.45
N CYS A 534 -5.96 -34.83 0.34
CA CYS A 534 -5.32 -33.53 0.12
C CYS A 534 -6.01 -32.46 0.98
N PHE A 535 -5.34 -32.02 2.03
CA PHE A 535 -5.88 -31.10 3.04
C PHE A 535 -5.24 -29.71 2.94
N GLN A 536 -4.42 -29.50 1.91
CA GLN A 536 -3.78 -28.24 1.53
C GLN A 536 -4.80 -27.25 0.97
N ASN A 537 -4.44 -25.95 1.00
CA ASN A 537 -5.22 -24.89 0.35
C ASN A 537 -5.37 -25.14 -1.16
N LEU A 538 -6.51 -24.75 -1.73
CA LEU A 538 -6.81 -24.91 -3.16
C LEU A 538 -5.74 -24.31 -4.08
N SER A 539 -5.10 -23.21 -3.65
CA SER A 539 -4.02 -22.55 -4.38
C SER A 539 -2.85 -23.46 -4.71
N LYS A 540 -2.59 -24.48 -3.87
CA LYS A 540 -1.50 -25.45 -4.05
C LYS A 540 -1.84 -26.56 -5.06
N LEU A 541 -3.11 -26.68 -5.47
CA LEU A 541 -3.57 -27.62 -6.49
C LEU A 541 -3.56 -26.96 -7.86
N ASN A 542 -2.39 -26.83 -8.47
CA ASN A 542 -2.24 -26.39 -9.85
C ASN A 542 -2.49 -27.55 -10.85
N ASP A 543 -2.60 -27.24 -12.14
CA ASP A 543 -2.90 -28.24 -13.17
C ASP A 543 -1.76 -29.26 -13.38
N GLY A 544 -0.52 -28.89 -13.05
CA GLY A 544 0.62 -29.82 -13.06
C GLY A 544 0.44 -30.93 -12.02
N VAL A 545 0.08 -30.59 -10.79
CA VAL A 545 -0.23 -31.57 -9.73
C VAL A 545 -1.36 -32.49 -10.18
N LEU A 546 -2.45 -31.92 -10.71
CA LEU A 546 -3.60 -32.71 -11.16
C LEU A 546 -3.21 -33.69 -12.29
N ALA A 547 -2.34 -33.29 -13.21
CA ALA A 547 -1.85 -34.16 -14.28
C ALA A 547 -1.02 -35.35 -13.74
N VAL A 548 -0.21 -35.15 -12.70
CA VAL A 548 0.49 -36.25 -12.01
C VAL A 548 -0.50 -37.18 -11.30
N TRP A 549 -1.45 -36.60 -10.55
CA TRP A 549 -2.45 -37.39 -9.83
C TRP A 549 -3.37 -38.16 -10.77
N GLY A 550 -3.71 -37.59 -11.93
CA GLY A 550 -4.44 -38.29 -12.99
C GLY A 550 -3.78 -39.59 -13.40
N ARG A 551 -2.44 -39.60 -13.53
CA ARG A 551 -1.65 -40.81 -13.83
C ARG A 551 -1.71 -41.84 -12.69
N ILE A 552 -1.68 -41.40 -11.43
CA ILE A 552 -1.86 -42.27 -10.25
C ILE A 552 -3.26 -42.92 -10.29
N PHE A 553 -4.31 -42.12 -10.49
CA PHE A 553 -5.69 -42.58 -10.46
C PHE A 553 -6.06 -43.45 -11.67
N LYS A 554 -5.34 -43.30 -12.79
CA LYS A 554 -5.39 -44.22 -13.92
C LYS A 554 -4.76 -45.58 -13.58
N ALA A 555 -3.63 -45.59 -12.88
CA ALA A 555 -2.96 -46.83 -12.44
C ALA A 555 -3.73 -47.54 -11.31
N LEU A 556 -4.46 -46.79 -10.47
CA LEU A 556 -5.26 -47.30 -9.36
C LEU A 556 -6.76 -46.99 -9.57
N PRO A 557 -7.49 -47.76 -10.41
CA PRO A 557 -8.87 -47.43 -10.80
C PRO A 557 -9.87 -47.44 -9.63
N GLN A 558 -9.58 -48.17 -8.55
CA GLN A 558 -10.42 -48.21 -7.35
C GLN A 558 -10.09 -47.13 -6.32
N ALA A 559 -8.94 -46.43 -6.45
CA ALA A 559 -8.56 -45.42 -5.46
C ALA A 559 -9.58 -44.27 -5.39
N ARG A 560 -9.69 -43.63 -4.23
CA ARG A 560 -10.54 -42.46 -3.99
C ARG A 560 -9.68 -41.27 -3.56
N LEU A 561 -10.20 -40.07 -3.76
CA LEU A 561 -9.59 -38.82 -3.31
C LEU A 561 -10.53 -38.14 -2.32
N LYS A 562 -10.01 -37.67 -1.19
CA LYS A 562 -10.71 -36.77 -0.28
C LYS A 562 -9.98 -35.44 -0.19
N LEU A 563 -10.70 -34.36 -0.40
CA LEU A 563 -10.24 -33.00 -0.19
C LEU A 563 -10.94 -32.37 1.00
N GLN A 564 -10.19 -31.64 1.81
CA GLN A 564 -10.67 -30.89 2.95
C GLN A 564 -9.98 -29.53 2.95
N CYS A 565 -10.63 -28.48 2.44
CA CYS A 565 -10.03 -27.15 2.44
C CYS A 565 -11.08 -26.04 2.57
N LYS A 566 -10.66 -24.92 3.16
CA LYS A 566 -11.55 -23.80 3.54
C LYS A 566 -12.24 -23.12 2.36
N GLN A 567 -11.62 -23.15 1.18
CA GLN A 567 -12.14 -22.51 -0.04
C GLN A 567 -13.31 -23.27 -0.66
N MET A 568 -13.63 -24.45 -0.15
CA MET A 568 -14.69 -25.28 -0.71
C MET A 568 -16.05 -24.96 -0.07
N ASP A 569 -16.36 -23.76 0.41
CA ASP A 569 -17.75 -23.39 0.74
C ASP A 569 -18.53 -22.90 -0.47
N ASP A 570 -17.85 -22.39 -1.49
CA ASP A 570 -18.47 -21.90 -2.71
C ASP A 570 -18.82 -23.06 -3.68
N PRO A 571 -20.10 -23.26 -4.04
CA PRO A 571 -20.51 -24.24 -5.03
C PRO A 571 -19.85 -24.05 -6.40
N ALA A 572 -19.61 -22.81 -6.84
CA ALA A 572 -18.99 -22.55 -8.14
C ALA A 572 -17.51 -22.99 -8.16
N ALA A 573 -16.75 -22.65 -7.12
CA ALA A 573 -15.38 -23.15 -6.94
C ALA A 573 -15.31 -24.69 -6.88
N ARG A 574 -16.27 -25.35 -6.21
CA ARG A 574 -16.34 -26.83 -6.17
C ARG A 574 -16.55 -27.41 -7.57
N GLU A 575 -17.49 -26.89 -8.32
CA GLU A 575 -17.79 -27.37 -9.67
C GLU A 575 -16.59 -27.15 -10.61
N ALA A 576 -15.97 -25.97 -10.56
CA ALA A 576 -14.76 -25.67 -11.33
C ALA A 576 -13.62 -26.66 -11.00
N LEU A 577 -13.43 -27.00 -9.72
CA LEU A 577 -12.43 -27.98 -9.31
C LEU A 577 -12.74 -29.39 -9.81
N LEU A 578 -14.01 -29.83 -9.76
CA LEU A 578 -14.43 -31.13 -10.30
C LEU A 578 -14.19 -31.23 -11.81
N GLN A 579 -14.43 -30.14 -12.55
CA GLN A 579 -14.12 -30.08 -13.97
C GLN A 579 -12.62 -30.21 -14.24
N ARG A 580 -11.76 -29.58 -13.42
CA ARG A 580 -10.30 -29.74 -13.50
C ARG A 580 -9.86 -31.17 -13.21
N PHE A 581 -10.44 -31.82 -12.21
CA PHE A 581 -10.21 -33.26 -11.95
C PHE A 581 -10.59 -34.14 -13.13
N SER A 582 -11.77 -33.91 -13.71
CA SER A 582 -12.26 -34.65 -14.88
C SER A 582 -11.31 -34.51 -16.07
N ARG A 583 -10.82 -33.29 -16.36
CA ARG A 583 -9.80 -33.05 -17.40
C ARG A 583 -8.48 -33.78 -17.14
N ALA A 584 -8.10 -33.93 -15.86
CA ALA A 584 -6.93 -34.71 -15.46
C ALA A 584 -7.17 -36.23 -15.47
N GLY A 585 -8.39 -36.71 -15.75
CA GLY A 585 -8.73 -38.13 -15.78
C GLY A 585 -9.12 -38.71 -14.41
N ILE A 586 -9.50 -37.87 -13.46
CA ILE A 586 -10.02 -38.27 -12.14
C ILE A 586 -11.54 -38.08 -12.15
N ALA A 587 -12.26 -39.19 -12.17
CA ALA A 587 -13.72 -39.18 -12.23
C ALA A 587 -14.34 -38.59 -10.95
N SER A 588 -15.37 -37.76 -11.08
CA SER A 588 -15.92 -36.97 -9.97
C SER A 588 -16.54 -37.83 -8.88
N GLU A 589 -17.10 -38.99 -9.22
CA GLU A 589 -17.61 -39.98 -8.26
C GLU A 589 -16.52 -40.60 -7.37
N ARG A 590 -15.24 -40.42 -7.74
CA ARG A 590 -14.08 -40.86 -6.95
C ARG A 590 -13.55 -39.76 -6.03
N VAL A 591 -14.09 -38.56 -6.08
CA VAL A 591 -13.62 -37.38 -5.34
C VAL A 591 -14.66 -36.94 -4.33
N LYS A 592 -14.29 -36.92 -3.05
CA LYS A 592 -15.09 -36.31 -1.97
C LYS A 592 -14.48 -34.96 -1.61
N ILE A 593 -15.26 -33.88 -1.78
CA ILE A 593 -14.86 -32.52 -1.41
C ILE A 593 -15.59 -32.12 -0.13
N SER A 594 -14.87 -31.56 0.84
CA SER A 594 -15.41 -31.06 2.10
C SER A 594 -14.92 -29.64 2.36
N GLY A 595 -15.85 -28.77 2.78
CA GLY A 595 -15.62 -27.35 3.11
C GLY A 595 -14.85 -27.14 4.42
N PRO A 596 -14.70 -25.90 4.91
CA PRO A 596 -14.13 -25.61 6.21
C PRO A 596 -14.93 -26.28 7.32
N VAL A 597 -14.20 -26.75 8.34
CA VAL A 597 -14.75 -27.28 9.58
C VAL A 597 -13.86 -26.79 10.72
N PHE A 598 -14.36 -26.85 11.95
CA PHE A 598 -13.53 -26.57 13.13
C PHE A 598 -12.35 -27.55 13.23
N ARG A 599 -11.24 -27.10 13.84
CA ARG A 599 -9.95 -27.81 13.84
C ARG A 599 -10.05 -29.26 14.32
N GLU A 600 -10.86 -29.54 15.35
CA GLU A 600 -11.08 -30.92 15.83
C GLU A 600 -11.68 -31.82 14.75
N ALA A 601 -12.74 -31.36 14.07
CA ALA A 601 -13.36 -32.11 12.97
C ALA A 601 -12.43 -32.25 11.76
N TYR A 602 -11.61 -31.23 11.49
CA TYR A 602 -10.57 -31.27 10.46
C TYR A 602 -9.51 -32.34 10.77
N LEU A 603 -9.03 -32.42 12.02
CA LEU A 603 -8.09 -33.45 12.43
C LEU A 603 -8.75 -34.84 12.38
N ALA A 604 -9.98 -34.97 12.88
CA ALA A 604 -10.74 -36.23 12.81
C ALA A 604 -10.96 -36.73 11.38
N ALA A 605 -11.07 -35.84 10.38
CA ALA A 605 -11.23 -36.19 8.98
C ALA A 605 -10.08 -37.03 8.39
N HIS A 606 -8.90 -37.03 9.03
CA HIS A 606 -7.76 -37.88 8.67
C HIS A 606 -8.02 -39.38 8.89
N ALA A 607 -9.01 -39.72 9.72
CA ALA A 607 -9.45 -41.10 9.93
C ALA A 607 -10.12 -41.74 8.70
N GLU A 608 -10.46 -40.94 7.67
CA GLU A 608 -11.12 -41.40 6.44
C GLU A 608 -10.16 -41.65 5.27
N ILE A 609 -8.87 -41.32 5.42
CA ILE A 609 -7.86 -41.43 4.35
C ILE A 609 -6.74 -42.38 4.76
N ASP A 610 -6.02 -42.93 3.79
CA ASP A 610 -4.92 -43.89 3.96
C ASP A 610 -3.54 -43.22 3.91
N ALA A 611 -3.36 -42.25 3.01
CA ALA A 611 -2.15 -41.44 2.87
C ALA A 611 -2.49 -40.07 2.27
N ILE A 612 -1.66 -39.05 2.53
CA ILE A 612 -1.75 -37.75 1.87
C ILE A 612 -0.92 -37.79 0.58
N LEU A 613 -1.50 -37.28 -0.51
CA LEU A 613 -0.73 -36.84 -1.67
C LEU A 613 -0.40 -35.37 -1.47
N ASP A 614 0.89 -35.08 -1.28
CA ASP A 614 1.34 -33.69 -1.14
C ASP A 614 1.31 -32.96 -2.47
N THR A 615 1.15 -31.65 -2.41
CA THR A 615 1.17 -30.75 -3.57
C THR A 615 2.59 -30.31 -3.90
N PHE A 616 2.83 -29.87 -5.14
CA PHE A 616 4.11 -29.31 -5.58
C PHE A 616 3.85 -28.25 -6.68
N PRO A 617 4.71 -27.22 -6.80
CA PRO A 617 5.99 -27.03 -6.12
C PRO A 617 5.81 -26.52 -4.69
N TYR A 618 4.58 -26.24 -4.25
CA TYR A 618 4.26 -25.80 -2.89
C TYR A 618 3.67 -26.94 -2.06
N PRO A 619 4.49 -27.65 -1.25
CA PRO A 619 4.02 -28.72 -0.36
C PRO A 619 3.28 -28.21 0.88
N GLY A 620 2.73 -29.15 1.64
CA GLY A 620 2.17 -28.92 2.97
C GLY A 620 3.26 -28.62 4.01
N GLY A 621 2.98 -27.66 4.88
CA GLY A 621 3.76 -27.39 6.09
C GLY A 621 3.01 -27.91 7.31
N THR A 622 2.22 -27.04 7.94
CA THR A 622 1.33 -27.38 9.07
C THR A 622 0.43 -28.58 8.77
N THR A 623 -0.18 -28.63 7.58
CA THR A 623 -1.06 -29.73 7.17
C THR A 623 -0.34 -31.08 7.17
N THR A 624 0.95 -31.10 6.81
CA THR A 624 1.79 -32.30 6.82
C THR A 624 2.11 -32.72 8.25
N CYS A 625 2.50 -31.78 9.11
CA CYS A 625 2.73 -32.08 10.54
C CYS A 625 1.47 -32.63 11.21
N GLU A 626 0.30 -32.06 10.93
CA GLU A 626 -0.98 -32.50 11.45
C GLU A 626 -1.37 -33.90 10.92
N ALA A 627 -1.15 -34.17 9.63
CA ALA A 627 -1.39 -35.49 9.05
C ALA A 627 -0.51 -36.56 9.70
N LEU A 628 0.80 -36.29 9.83
CA LEU A 628 1.75 -37.18 10.50
C LEU A 628 1.34 -37.43 11.96
N TRP A 629 0.95 -36.37 12.69
CA TRP A 629 0.45 -36.49 14.06
C TRP A 629 -0.85 -37.30 14.12
N MET A 630 -1.73 -37.21 13.13
CA MET A 630 -2.93 -38.05 13.01
C MET A 630 -2.64 -39.49 12.55
N GLY A 631 -1.37 -39.87 12.39
CA GLY A 631 -0.95 -41.19 11.95
C GLY A 631 -1.20 -41.44 10.47
N VAL A 632 -1.24 -40.39 9.64
CA VAL A 632 -1.37 -40.48 8.18
C VAL A 632 -0.04 -40.08 7.53
N PRO A 633 0.64 -41.00 6.81
CA PRO A 633 1.86 -40.64 6.10
C PRO A 633 1.56 -39.76 4.88
N THR A 634 2.53 -38.93 4.52
CA THR A 634 2.44 -37.98 3.40
C THR A 634 3.50 -38.32 2.36
N LEU A 635 3.10 -38.49 1.11
CA LEU A 635 4.01 -38.64 -0.03
C LEU A 635 4.28 -37.27 -0.65
N THR A 636 5.54 -36.86 -0.72
CA THR A 636 5.94 -35.53 -1.22
C THR A 636 6.92 -35.61 -2.39
N LEU A 637 6.97 -34.56 -3.20
CA LEU A 637 7.92 -34.38 -4.28
C LEU A 637 8.89 -33.26 -3.91
N ALA A 638 10.18 -33.60 -3.77
CA ALA A 638 11.22 -32.63 -3.47
C ALA A 638 11.56 -31.80 -4.71
N GLY A 639 11.43 -30.48 -4.61
CA GLY A 639 11.92 -29.54 -5.63
C GLY A 639 13.34 -29.02 -5.36
N ASN A 640 13.64 -27.86 -5.95
CA ASN A 640 14.95 -27.19 -5.95
C ASN A 640 14.95 -25.82 -5.24
N THR A 641 13.92 -25.51 -4.46
CA THR A 641 13.81 -24.31 -3.63
C THR A 641 13.55 -24.70 -2.18
N LEU A 642 13.89 -23.83 -1.22
CA LEU A 642 13.58 -24.04 0.21
C LEU A 642 12.09 -24.38 0.44
N LEU A 643 11.20 -23.67 -0.25
CA LEU A 643 9.75 -23.91 -0.23
C LEU A 643 9.41 -25.31 -0.75
N SER A 644 9.90 -25.68 -1.94
CA SER A 644 9.58 -26.97 -2.57
C SER A 644 10.26 -28.18 -1.92
N ARG A 645 11.21 -27.96 -1.00
CA ARG A 645 11.84 -28.99 -0.18
C ARG A 645 11.28 -29.09 1.23
N GLN A 646 10.28 -28.27 1.60
CA GLN A 646 9.69 -28.30 2.93
C GLN A 646 9.12 -29.68 3.29
N GLY A 647 8.36 -30.30 2.38
CA GLY A 647 7.83 -31.65 2.59
C GLY A 647 8.94 -32.67 2.84
N ALA A 648 10.00 -32.63 2.02
CA ALA A 648 11.15 -33.53 2.15
C ALA A 648 11.87 -33.36 3.50
N SER A 649 12.07 -32.13 3.96
CA SER A 649 12.67 -31.83 5.26
C SER A 649 11.82 -32.35 6.43
N LEU A 650 10.50 -32.15 6.39
CA LEU A 650 9.57 -32.67 7.40
C LEU A 650 9.60 -34.21 7.46
N LEU A 651 9.57 -34.87 6.31
CA LEU A 651 9.56 -36.34 6.24
C LEU A 651 10.90 -36.94 6.65
N ALA A 652 12.03 -36.35 6.26
CA ALA A 652 13.35 -36.77 6.72
C ALA A 652 13.46 -36.65 8.24
N CYS A 653 13.00 -35.54 8.82
CA CYS A 653 12.99 -35.35 10.28
C CYS A 653 12.13 -36.43 10.98
N ALA A 654 11.01 -36.82 10.37
CA ALA A 654 10.14 -37.90 10.84
C ALA A 654 10.66 -39.32 10.53
N GLY A 655 11.82 -39.48 9.90
CA GLY A 655 12.39 -40.77 9.49
C GLY A 655 11.55 -41.48 8.41
N LEU A 656 11.04 -40.71 7.45
CA LEU A 656 10.22 -41.13 6.32
C LEU A 656 10.84 -40.72 4.98
N GLU A 657 12.15 -40.86 4.85
CA GLU A 657 12.90 -40.54 3.62
C GLU A 657 12.38 -41.34 2.41
N ASP A 658 11.94 -42.58 2.63
CA ASP A 658 11.30 -43.42 1.60
C ASP A 658 10.00 -42.80 1.02
N TRP A 659 9.41 -41.82 1.69
CA TRP A 659 8.20 -41.10 1.26
C TRP A 659 8.50 -39.78 0.54
N VAL A 660 9.77 -39.51 0.25
CA VAL A 660 10.22 -38.41 -0.59
C VAL A 660 10.50 -38.93 -1.99
N ALA A 661 9.86 -38.33 -3.00
CA ALA A 661 10.19 -38.53 -4.41
C ALA A 661 11.05 -37.38 -4.91
N HIS A 662 11.88 -37.64 -5.93
CA HIS A 662 12.78 -36.67 -6.55
C HIS A 662 12.39 -36.28 -7.98
N ASP A 663 11.43 -37.00 -8.56
CA ASP A 663 10.79 -36.65 -9.82
C ASP A 663 9.33 -37.16 -9.85
N GLU A 664 8.57 -36.74 -10.87
CA GLU A 664 7.17 -37.12 -11.01
C GLU A 664 6.99 -38.64 -11.22
N ALA A 665 7.94 -39.31 -11.89
CA ALA A 665 7.83 -40.74 -12.16
C ALA A 665 7.99 -41.55 -10.87
N GLU A 666 8.95 -41.17 -10.04
CA GLU A 666 9.16 -41.73 -8.71
C GLU A 666 7.96 -41.45 -7.80
N TYR A 667 7.39 -40.23 -7.83
CA TYR A 667 6.20 -39.88 -7.06
C TYR A 667 5.02 -40.79 -7.43
N ILE A 668 4.76 -40.98 -8.72
CA ILE A 668 3.71 -41.89 -9.20
C ILE A 668 4.00 -43.33 -8.77
N ALA A 669 5.23 -43.81 -8.94
CA ALA A 669 5.62 -45.17 -8.60
C ALA A 669 5.43 -45.47 -7.11
N LYS A 670 5.85 -44.54 -6.23
CA LYS A 670 5.65 -44.66 -4.78
C LYS A 670 4.17 -44.65 -4.41
N ALA A 671 3.36 -43.77 -5.01
CA ALA A 671 1.91 -43.75 -4.76
C ALA A 671 1.23 -45.07 -5.15
N VAL A 672 1.60 -45.64 -6.30
CA VAL A 672 1.07 -46.92 -6.79
C VAL A 672 1.51 -48.09 -5.91
N ALA A 673 2.76 -48.08 -5.44
CA ALA A 673 3.31 -49.13 -4.58
C ALA A 673 2.53 -49.31 -3.27
N LEU A 674 1.88 -48.26 -2.76
CA LEU A 674 1.04 -48.35 -1.55
C LEU A 674 -0.12 -49.34 -1.70
N ALA A 675 -0.64 -49.54 -2.91
CA ALA A 675 -1.71 -50.51 -3.16
C ALA A 675 -1.20 -51.97 -3.12
N GLY A 676 0.10 -52.18 -3.32
CA GLY A 676 0.75 -53.49 -3.32
C GLY A 676 1.12 -54.01 -1.93
N ASP A 677 1.16 -53.15 -0.90
CA ASP A 677 1.60 -53.51 0.45
C ASP A 677 0.77 -52.78 1.54
N ILE A 678 -0.50 -53.21 1.64
CA ILE A 678 -1.47 -52.69 2.62
C ILE A 678 -1.03 -52.99 4.07
N ASP A 679 -0.30 -54.07 4.31
CA ASP A 679 0.14 -54.46 5.65
C ASP A 679 1.27 -53.56 6.16
N ARG A 680 2.26 -53.24 5.32
CA ARG A 680 3.30 -52.26 5.67
C ARG A 680 2.70 -50.88 5.92
N LEU A 681 1.73 -50.45 5.11
CA LEU A 681 1.05 -49.17 5.32
C LEU A 681 0.26 -49.16 6.64
N ALA A 682 -0.43 -50.27 6.97
CA ALA A 682 -1.15 -50.40 8.23
C ALA A 682 -0.20 -50.37 9.45
N GLN A 683 0.94 -51.04 9.36
CA GLN A 683 1.95 -51.04 10.41
C GLN A 683 2.54 -49.64 10.62
N LEU A 684 2.85 -48.92 9.53
CA LEU A 684 3.35 -47.55 9.62
C LEU A 684 2.33 -46.66 10.33
N ARG A 685 1.08 -46.63 9.87
CA ARG A 685 0.03 -45.77 10.48
C ARG A 685 -0.18 -46.03 11.97
N ALA A 686 -0.12 -47.30 12.37
CA ALA A 686 -0.37 -47.70 13.76
C ALA A 686 0.66 -47.15 14.75
N GLY A 687 1.90 -46.88 14.31
CA GLY A 687 2.97 -46.33 15.17
C GLY A 687 3.49 -44.96 14.74
N LEU A 688 2.85 -44.31 13.75
CA LEU A 688 3.39 -43.08 13.16
C LEU A 688 3.33 -41.90 14.13
N ARG A 689 2.26 -41.76 14.92
CA ARG A 689 2.16 -40.68 15.91
C ARG A 689 3.29 -40.77 16.93
N GLU A 690 3.50 -41.95 17.50
CA GLU A 690 4.57 -42.20 18.47
C GLU A 690 5.94 -41.93 17.85
N LYS A 691 6.15 -42.37 16.60
CA LYS A 691 7.38 -42.13 15.85
C LYS A 691 7.67 -40.64 15.66
N VAL A 692 6.68 -39.84 15.25
CA VAL A 692 6.91 -38.40 15.04
C VAL A 692 7.01 -37.61 16.34
N LEU A 693 6.29 -37.98 17.39
CA LEU A 693 6.45 -37.37 18.72
C LEU A 693 7.84 -37.62 19.32
N ALA A 694 8.52 -38.71 18.95
CA ALA A 694 9.89 -39.00 19.33
C ALA A 694 10.95 -38.38 18.38
N SER A 695 10.53 -37.72 17.30
CA SER A 695 11.42 -37.13 16.31
C SER A 695 11.77 -35.68 16.65
N PRO A 696 12.87 -35.13 16.08
CA PRO A 696 13.23 -33.71 16.30
C PRO A 696 12.14 -32.72 15.87
N LEU A 697 11.19 -33.13 15.00
CA LEU A 697 10.09 -32.29 14.54
C LEU A 697 9.11 -31.89 15.67
N PHE A 698 9.03 -32.67 16.74
CA PHE A 698 8.14 -32.43 17.88
C PHE A 698 8.91 -32.29 19.21
N ASP A 699 10.24 -32.25 19.16
CA ASP A 699 11.12 -32.13 20.34
C ASP A 699 11.47 -30.65 20.60
N ALA A 700 10.50 -29.93 21.17
CA ALA A 700 10.66 -28.51 21.50
C ALA A 700 11.82 -28.19 22.45
N PRO A 701 12.10 -29.00 23.52
CA PRO A 701 13.30 -28.81 24.35
C PRO A 701 14.60 -28.84 23.54
N ARG A 702 14.76 -29.84 22.66
CA ARG A 702 15.95 -29.97 21.81
C ARG A 702 16.04 -28.82 20.81
N PHE A 703 14.94 -28.46 20.17
CA PHE A 703 14.91 -27.36 19.22
C PHE A 703 15.28 -26.03 19.89
N ALA A 704 14.72 -25.73 21.06
CA ALA A 704 15.01 -24.51 21.81
C ALA A 704 16.49 -24.42 22.21
N ALA A 705 17.09 -25.53 22.67
CA ALA A 705 18.52 -25.58 23.00
C ALA A 705 19.41 -25.33 21.76
N ASN A 706 19.05 -25.90 20.61
CA ASN A 706 19.75 -25.67 19.34
C ASN A 706 19.61 -24.22 18.87
N LEU A 707 18.41 -23.63 18.99
CA LEU A 707 18.14 -22.24 18.63
C LEU A 707 18.90 -21.27 19.54
N GLU A 708 18.87 -21.47 20.86
CA GLU A 708 19.65 -20.66 21.80
C GLU A 708 21.15 -20.71 21.45
N LYS A 709 21.69 -21.91 21.22
CA LYS A 709 23.09 -22.07 20.83
C LYS A 709 23.40 -21.31 19.54
N ALA A 710 22.55 -21.42 18.52
CA ALA A 710 22.72 -20.72 17.26
C ALA A 710 22.76 -19.19 17.46
N LEU A 711 21.81 -18.62 18.21
CA LEU A 711 21.75 -17.19 18.49
C LEU A 711 23.01 -16.68 19.22
N LEU A 712 23.46 -17.42 20.24
CA LEU A 712 24.69 -17.08 20.99
C LEU A 712 25.95 -17.17 20.11
N GLU A 713 26.03 -18.17 19.24
CA GLU A 713 27.15 -18.35 18.31
C GLU A 713 27.19 -17.26 17.24
N MET A 714 26.04 -16.91 16.64
CA MET A 714 25.96 -15.80 15.69
C MET A 714 26.40 -14.48 16.34
N TRP A 715 25.94 -14.22 17.57
CA TRP A 715 26.35 -13.03 18.31
C TRP A 715 27.85 -13.01 18.57
N ARG A 716 28.42 -14.13 19.02
CA ARG A 716 29.87 -14.26 19.24
C ARG A 716 30.67 -13.98 17.97
N LEU A 717 30.22 -14.47 16.82
CA LEU A 717 30.87 -14.23 15.53
C LEU A 717 30.76 -12.76 15.10
N HIS A 718 29.62 -12.11 15.36
CA HIS A 718 29.45 -10.68 15.11
C HIS A 718 30.37 -9.84 16.01
N ALA A 719 30.39 -10.13 17.32
CA ALA A 719 31.18 -9.39 18.30
C ALA A 719 32.70 -9.59 18.15
N GLY A 720 33.14 -10.77 17.71
CA GLY A 720 34.56 -11.07 17.47
C GLY A 720 35.10 -10.67 16.09
N GLY A 721 34.22 -10.21 15.19
CA GLY A 721 34.57 -9.70 13.86
C GLY A 721 34.68 -8.16 13.79
N LYS A 722 34.36 -7.47 14.89
CA LYS A 722 34.69 -6.07 15.16
C LYS A 722 35.97 -6.01 15.99
#